data_AF-A0AAW8G7X4-F1
#
_entry.id   AF-A0AAW8G7X4-F1
#
_cell.length_a   1.000
_cell.length_b   1.000
_cell.length_c   1.000
_cell.angle_alpha   90.00
_cell.angle_beta   90.00
_cell.angle_gamma   90.00
#
_symmetry.space_group_name_H-M   'P 1'
#
loop_
_entity.id
_entity.type
_entity.pdbx_description
1 polymer ?
#
loop_
_entity_poly.entity_id
_entity_poly.type
_entity_poly.pdbx_seq_one_letter_code
_entity_poly.pdbx_strand_id
1 'polypeptide(L)'
;MDYKFSQGLSQVFKQSKSEAKRLKSEFLNTEHLLLGIIKTENSAKEILQGLNADLTQIRRKIETLNTASLNPVSEEVSNISFTKMADHAVKRAELECRQYKSNEINTVHLLLGILYKYEDPTSSILGAYDVDYEGVSREYQTMLKNSGQAPKMSAYDDDDEREDFEQMRKPTGNLGSGKSKTPTLDNFGRDLTSLARDGKLDPVIGREKEIERVSQILSRRKKNNPLLIGEPGVGKSAIAEGLALRIQQKKVSRVLYGKRVITLDLASLVAGTKYRGQFEERMKAIMTELEKNRDVILFIDELHTIVGAGSSTGSLDASNMFKPALARGEIQCIGATTLDEYRQYIEKDGALERRFQKVMVEPTSIDETIQILNQIKDKYEEHHNVIYTPEAIAACVNLTSRYITDRFLPDKAIDAMDEAGSRVYIKNMKVPTEIIDFEKKIEEIKELKQKAVKAQDYLEARKLKDEEERLQMELNSAQDKWDKDVKEKKETVSEENVAEVVSMMSGVPVTKVGKNELDKLAGMDGNLNGKVIGQEDAVKKVVKAIQRNRAGLKDPNRPIGTFIFLGTTGVGKTELAKVMARELFESDESLIRIDMSEYMEKFAVSRLVGAPPGYVGYEEGGQLTEAVRRKPYAVVLLDEIEKAHPDVFNILLQILDEGHVTDSLGRKIDFRNTIIILTSNIGTRDLKDFGDGVGFGTTAKKTTSDSRARSTIENALKKAFSPEFLNRIDDIVIFNSLEKDDIKRIIDLELNKLYSRLEKLGYKVELTEEAKDFISEKGWDKDFGARPLKRAIQKYIEDLLAEMLVNKQLNEGETVILDLNEAKDGLAGKTSKSKKSAAEKSS
;
A
#
# COMPACT_ATOMS: atom_id res chain seq x y z
N MET A 1 10.37 16.76 -32.64
CA MET A 1 10.70 16.62 -34.08
C MET A 1 9.83 17.62 -34.81
N ASP A 2 10.41 18.62 -35.47
CA ASP A 2 9.62 19.52 -36.33
C ASP A 2 9.21 18.77 -37.60
N TYR A 3 7.93 18.48 -37.75
CA TYR A 3 7.39 17.82 -38.95
C TYR A 3 7.46 18.78 -40.14
N LYS A 4 7.91 18.28 -41.30
CA LYS A 4 7.93 19.07 -42.54
C LYS A 4 6.54 19.10 -43.19
N PHE A 5 6.13 20.26 -43.69
CA PHE A 5 4.94 20.37 -44.53
C PHE A 5 5.19 19.76 -45.90
N SER A 6 4.21 19.02 -46.43
CA SER A 6 4.29 18.48 -47.78
C SER A 6 4.31 19.59 -48.83
N GLN A 7 4.85 19.31 -50.02
CA GLN A 7 4.86 20.29 -51.12
C GLN A 7 3.45 20.73 -51.50
N GLY A 8 2.47 19.81 -51.50
CA GLY A 8 1.07 20.12 -51.76
C GLY A 8 0.45 21.03 -50.69
N LEU A 9 0.76 20.80 -49.41
CA LEU A 9 0.28 21.66 -48.32
C LEU A 9 0.90 23.07 -48.37
N SER A 10 2.18 23.16 -48.73
CA SER A 10 2.85 24.45 -48.95
C SER A 10 2.21 25.25 -50.08
N GLN A 11 1.74 24.58 -51.14
CA GLN A 11 0.99 25.20 -52.23
C GLN A 11 -0.40 25.65 -51.79
N VAL A 12 -1.10 24.85 -50.98
CA VAL A 12 -2.37 25.23 -50.34
C VAL A 12 -2.19 26.51 -49.53
N PHE A 13 -1.19 26.61 -48.65
CA PHE A 13 -0.96 27.83 -47.85
C PHE A 13 -0.68 29.07 -48.71
N LYS A 14 0.10 28.94 -49.80
CA LYS A 14 0.32 30.05 -50.75
C LYS A 14 -1.00 30.47 -51.40
N GLN A 15 -1.83 29.52 -51.80
CA GLN A 15 -3.12 29.81 -52.42
C GLN A 15 -4.12 30.40 -51.42
N SER A 16 -4.17 29.92 -50.19
CA SER A 16 -5.00 30.46 -49.11
C SER A 16 -4.64 31.91 -48.79
N LYS A 17 -3.34 32.26 -48.77
CA LYS A 17 -2.90 33.66 -48.64
C LYS A 17 -3.36 34.51 -49.83
N SER A 18 -3.35 33.97 -51.06
CA SER A 18 -3.88 34.67 -52.24
C SER A 18 -5.40 34.85 -52.17
N GLU A 19 -6.15 33.90 -51.61
CA GLU A 19 -7.61 33.99 -51.44
C GLU A 19 -7.97 34.99 -50.33
N ALA A 20 -7.23 35.01 -49.23
CA ALA A 20 -7.39 36.03 -48.19
C ALA A 20 -7.18 37.44 -48.75
N LYS A 21 -6.16 37.65 -49.59
CA LYS A 21 -5.97 38.93 -50.31
C LYS A 21 -7.12 39.26 -51.25
N ARG A 22 -7.61 38.27 -52.01
CA ARG A 22 -8.74 38.46 -52.95
C ARG A 22 -10.03 38.85 -52.22
N LEU A 23 -10.30 38.22 -51.08
CA LEU A 23 -11.45 38.47 -50.22
C LEU A 23 -11.24 39.66 -49.26
N LYS A 24 -10.10 40.35 -49.37
CA LYS A 24 -9.72 41.52 -48.54
C LYS A 24 -9.77 41.24 -47.03
N SER A 25 -9.40 40.03 -46.62
CA SER A 25 -9.31 39.66 -45.20
C SER A 25 -7.94 40.01 -44.63
N GLU A 26 -7.92 40.64 -43.45
CA GLU A 26 -6.70 41.00 -42.72
C GLU A 26 -5.98 39.77 -42.13
N PHE A 27 -6.74 38.69 -41.86
CA PHE A 27 -6.23 37.46 -41.24
C PHE A 27 -6.56 36.23 -42.08
N LEU A 28 -5.74 35.19 -41.95
CA LEU A 28 -5.97 33.91 -42.59
C LEU A 28 -6.91 33.04 -41.74
N ASN A 29 -8.20 33.05 -42.10
CA ASN A 29 -9.24 32.16 -41.55
C ASN A 29 -9.21 30.73 -42.12
N THR A 30 -9.91 29.80 -41.45
CA THR A 30 -10.12 28.41 -41.89
C THR A 30 -10.86 28.31 -43.22
N GLU A 31 -11.74 29.27 -43.51
CA GLU A 31 -12.40 29.44 -44.82
C GLU A 31 -11.39 29.60 -45.97
N HIS A 32 -10.34 30.40 -45.77
CA HIS A 32 -9.29 30.59 -46.79
C HIS A 32 -8.43 29.33 -46.96
N LEU A 33 -8.22 28.57 -45.88
CA LEU A 33 -7.55 27.28 -45.93
C LEU A 33 -8.36 26.29 -46.79
N LEU A 34 -9.68 26.21 -46.58
CA LEU A 34 -10.56 25.38 -47.39
C LEU A 34 -10.63 25.84 -48.85
N LEU A 35 -10.69 27.14 -49.13
CA LEU A 35 -10.62 27.66 -50.50
C LEU A 35 -9.29 27.30 -51.20
N GLY A 36 -8.19 27.32 -50.45
CA GLY A 36 -6.88 26.87 -50.93
C GLY A 36 -6.87 25.37 -51.27
N ILE A 37 -7.52 24.55 -50.44
CA ILE A 37 -7.70 23.11 -50.68
C ILE A 37 -8.55 22.87 -51.94
N ILE A 38 -9.66 23.60 -52.13
CA ILE A 38 -10.56 23.41 -53.28
C ILE A 38 -9.89 23.82 -54.60
N LYS A 39 -9.05 24.86 -54.58
CA LYS A 39 -8.46 25.47 -55.79
C LYS A 39 -7.18 24.79 -56.27
N THR A 40 -6.48 24.07 -55.40
CA THR A 40 -5.27 23.30 -55.76
C THR A 40 -5.61 21.84 -55.96
N GLU A 41 -4.94 21.14 -56.87
CA GLU A 41 -5.07 19.68 -56.95
C GLU A 41 -4.28 19.05 -55.81
N ASN A 42 -4.98 18.38 -54.90
CA ASN A 42 -4.40 17.77 -53.71
C ASN A 42 -5.29 16.64 -53.16
N SER A 43 -4.74 15.81 -52.29
CA SER A 43 -5.42 14.63 -51.73
C SER A 43 -6.67 14.94 -50.90
N ALA A 44 -6.75 16.11 -50.26
CA ALA A 44 -7.96 16.50 -49.53
C ALA A 44 -9.11 16.85 -50.48
N LYS A 45 -8.80 17.45 -51.64
CA LYS A 45 -9.80 17.68 -52.69
C LYS A 45 -10.31 16.37 -53.30
N GLU A 46 -9.43 15.40 -53.50
CA GLU A 46 -9.82 14.05 -53.96
C GLU A 46 -10.78 13.36 -52.97
N ILE A 47 -10.52 13.47 -51.67
CA ILE A 47 -11.42 12.92 -50.63
C ILE A 47 -12.77 13.63 -50.64
N LEU A 48 -12.79 14.96 -50.75
CA LEU A 48 -14.05 15.70 -50.85
C LEU A 48 -14.86 15.28 -52.09
N GLN A 49 -14.19 15.02 -53.22
CA GLN A 49 -14.84 14.48 -54.42
C GLN A 49 -15.33 13.03 -54.24
N GLY A 50 -14.56 12.19 -53.53
CA GLY A 50 -14.96 10.82 -53.18
C GLY A 50 -16.20 10.75 -52.29
N LEU A 51 -16.39 11.76 -51.44
CA LEU A 51 -17.59 11.94 -50.61
C LEU A 51 -18.76 12.60 -51.36
N ASN A 52 -18.67 12.80 -52.69
CA ASN A 52 -19.67 13.47 -53.53
C ASN A 52 -19.98 14.93 -53.11
N ALA A 53 -19.03 15.63 -52.48
CA ALA A 53 -19.23 17.02 -52.08
C ALA A 53 -19.26 17.96 -53.29
N ASP A 54 -20.30 18.80 -53.41
CA ASP A 54 -20.38 19.83 -54.46
C ASP A 54 -19.45 21.00 -54.12
N LEU A 55 -18.20 20.89 -54.56
CA LEU A 55 -17.16 21.89 -54.35
C LEU A 55 -17.53 23.28 -54.91
N THR A 56 -18.40 23.34 -55.93
CA THR A 56 -18.83 24.61 -56.53
C THR A 56 -19.76 25.36 -55.59
N GLN A 57 -20.69 24.63 -54.96
CA GLN A 57 -21.60 25.21 -53.98
C GLN A 57 -20.92 25.55 -52.66
N ILE A 58 -20.05 24.66 -52.15
CA ILE A 58 -19.27 24.91 -50.94
C ILE A 58 -18.45 26.20 -51.09
N ARG A 59 -17.76 26.35 -52.24
CA ARG A 59 -17.01 27.57 -52.56
C ARG A 59 -17.88 28.82 -52.56
N ARG A 60 -19.04 28.79 -53.24
CA ARG A 60 -19.96 29.94 -53.26
C ARG A 60 -20.43 30.32 -51.86
N LYS A 61 -20.73 29.33 -51.01
CA LYS A 61 -21.23 29.57 -49.65
C LYS A 61 -20.17 30.20 -48.75
N ILE A 62 -18.91 29.76 -48.86
CA ILE A 62 -17.77 30.35 -48.15
C ILE A 62 -17.47 31.78 -48.66
N GLU A 63 -17.51 31.99 -49.98
CA GLU A 63 -17.33 33.34 -50.54
C GLU A 63 -18.45 34.30 -50.07
N THR A 64 -19.67 33.79 -49.89
CA THR A 64 -20.81 34.59 -49.41
C THR A 64 -20.63 35.00 -47.94
N LEU A 65 -20.08 34.13 -47.08
CA LEU A 65 -19.80 34.43 -45.68
C LEU A 65 -18.82 35.60 -45.50
N ASN A 66 -17.73 35.64 -46.29
CA ASN A 66 -16.76 36.74 -46.21
C ASN A 66 -17.29 38.09 -46.72
N THR A 67 -18.32 38.11 -47.57
CA THR A 67 -18.91 39.38 -48.06
C THR A 67 -19.58 40.20 -46.96
N ALA A 68 -19.95 39.58 -45.83
CA ALA A 68 -20.60 40.26 -44.71
C ALA A 68 -19.63 41.12 -43.87
N SER A 69 -18.31 41.03 -44.11
CA SER A 69 -17.26 41.74 -43.35
C SER A 69 -16.55 42.80 -44.18
N LEU A 70 -17.30 43.63 -44.90
CA LEU A 70 -16.76 44.78 -45.64
C LEU A 70 -16.46 45.96 -44.70
N ASN A 71 -15.26 45.99 -44.11
CA ASN A 71 -14.60 47.25 -43.80
C ASN A 71 -13.56 47.54 -44.90
N PRO A 72 -13.50 48.76 -45.47
CA PRO A 72 -12.48 49.09 -46.45
C PRO A 72 -11.14 49.23 -45.71
N VAL A 73 -10.21 48.32 -45.93
CA VAL A 73 -8.84 48.46 -45.42
C VAL A 73 -7.84 48.53 -46.57
N SER A 74 -6.90 49.44 -46.34
CA SER A 74 -5.75 49.89 -47.10
C SER A 74 -4.97 48.80 -47.83
N GLU A 75 -4.47 49.20 -48.99
CA GLU A 75 -3.50 48.47 -49.80
C GLU A 75 -2.21 48.21 -49.01
N GLU A 76 -1.66 47.01 -49.18
CA GLU A 76 -0.37 46.51 -48.70
C GLU A 76 -0.28 45.93 -47.27
N VAL A 77 -1.01 44.83 -47.00
CA VAL A 77 -0.63 43.89 -45.93
C VAL A 77 0.43 42.91 -46.46
N SER A 78 1.69 43.13 -46.07
CA SER A 78 2.83 42.31 -46.50
C SER A 78 2.94 40.97 -45.75
N ASN A 79 2.29 40.83 -44.58
CA ASN A 79 2.31 39.60 -43.80
C ASN A 79 0.94 39.28 -43.18
N ILE A 80 0.23 38.30 -43.76
CA ILE A 80 -1.08 37.84 -43.27
C ILE A 80 -0.86 36.79 -42.17
N SER A 81 -1.29 37.11 -40.95
CA SER A 81 -1.23 36.22 -39.79
C SER A 81 -2.45 35.28 -39.72
N PHE A 82 -2.31 34.13 -39.07
CA PHE A 82 -3.42 33.20 -38.83
C PHE A 82 -4.35 33.75 -37.74
N THR A 83 -5.66 33.51 -37.87
CA THR A 83 -6.56 33.64 -36.72
C THR A 83 -6.35 32.50 -35.73
N LYS A 84 -6.80 32.67 -34.47
CA LYS A 84 -6.70 31.63 -33.44
C LYS A 84 -7.29 30.29 -33.90
N MET A 85 -8.38 30.31 -34.67
CA MET A 85 -9.02 29.10 -35.19
C MET A 85 -8.20 28.44 -36.31
N ALA A 86 -7.62 29.24 -37.21
CA ALA A 86 -6.76 28.71 -38.26
C ALA A 86 -5.43 28.18 -37.72
N ASP A 87 -4.84 28.86 -36.73
CA ASP A 87 -3.65 28.39 -36.02
C ASP A 87 -3.93 27.07 -35.30
N HIS A 88 -5.08 26.95 -34.64
CA HIS A 88 -5.52 25.71 -34.01
C HIS A 88 -5.72 24.57 -35.02
N ALA A 89 -6.36 24.84 -36.17
CA ALA A 89 -6.53 23.85 -37.22
C ALA A 89 -5.18 23.33 -37.78
N VAL A 90 -4.18 24.21 -37.91
CA VAL A 90 -2.83 23.83 -38.36
C VAL A 90 -2.08 23.03 -37.28
N LYS A 91 -2.17 23.44 -36.01
CA LYS A 91 -1.60 22.67 -34.88
C LYS A 91 -2.26 21.30 -34.76
N ARG A 92 -3.59 21.24 -34.92
CA ARG A 92 -4.32 19.97 -34.93
C ARG A 92 -3.90 19.09 -36.11
N ALA A 93 -3.64 19.67 -37.28
CA ALA A 93 -3.11 18.91 -38.42
C ALA A 93 -1.75 18.23 -38.11
N GLU A 94 -0.93 18.79 -37.22
CA GLU A 94 0.27 18.13 -36.74
C GLU A 94 -0.07 16.90 -35.86
N LEU A 95 -1.07 17.02 -34.99
CA LEU A 95 -1.57 15.90 -34.18
C LEU A 95 -2.18 14.79 -35.05
N GLU A 96 -2.96 15.16 -36.07
CA GLU A 96 -3.49 14.22 -37.05
C GLU A 96 -2.35 13.52 -37.82
N CYS A 97 -1.32 14.27 -38.23
CA CYS A 97 -0.13 13.69 -38.87
C CYS A 97 0.54 12.62 -37.99
N ARG A 98 0.61 12.86 -36.67
CA ARG A 98 1.10 11.88 -35.69
C ARG A 98 0.16 10.68 -35.57
N GLN A 99 -1.16 10.91 -35.53
CA GLN A 99 -2.17 9.86 -35.43
C GLN A 99 -2.14 8.89 -36.62
N TYR A 100 -1.92 9.40 -37.83
CA TYR A 100 -1.74 8.59 -39.04
C TYR A 100 -0.28 8.21 -39.31
N LYS A 101 0.65 8.50 -38.39
CA LYS A 101 2.10 8.19 -38.51
C LYS A 101 2.71 8.61 -39.85
N SER A 102 2.27 9.73 -40.39
CA SER A 102 2.82 10.30 -41.60
C SER A 102 4.12 11.05 -41.29
N ASN A 103 5.11 10.94 -42.18
CA ASN A 103 6.39 11.66 -42.04
C ASN A 103 6.28 13.15 -42.40
N GLU A 104 5.22 13.52 -43.13
CA GLU A 104 4.94 14.91 -43.54
C GLU A 104 3.48 15.27 -43.30
N ILE A 105 3.24 16.51 -42.90
CA ILE A 105 1.88 17.04 -42.75
C ILE A 105 1.33 17.30 -44.16
N ASN A 106 0.25 16.62 -44.54
CA ASN A 106 -0.37 16.74 -45.85
C ASN A 106 -1.68 17.56 -45.79
N THR A 107 -2.32 17.74 -46.94
CA THR A 107 -3.55 18.53 -47.04
C THR A 107 -4.75 17.86 -46.36
N VAL A 108 -4.73 16.53 -46.21
CA VAL A 108 -5.82 15.78 -45.54
C VAL A 108 -5.78 15.99 -44.03
N HIS A 109 -4.59 15.99 -43.43
CA HIS A 109 -4.45 16.33 -42.00
C HIS A 109 -4.95 17.75 -41.72
N LEU A 110 -4.73 18.70 -42.65
CA LEU A 110 -5.28 20.05 -42.53
C LEU A 110 -6.82 20.06 -42.59
N LEU A 111 -7.41 19.29 -43.52
CA LEU A 111 -8.87 19.16 -43.63
C LEU A 111 -9.49 18.55 -42.36
N LEU A 112 -8.87 17.50 -41.81
CA LEU A 112 -9.28 16.90 -40.54
C LEU A 112 -9.13 17.88 -39.36
N GLY A 113 -8.07 18.67 -39.34
CA GLY A 113 -7.88 19.74 -38.35
C GLY A 113 -8.94 20.83 -38.39
N ILE A 114 -9.47 21.16 -39.58
CA ILE A 114 -10.61 22.09 -39.74
C ILE A 114 -11.91 21.45 -39.24
N LEU A 115 -12.15 20.17 -39.55
CA LEU A 115 -13.37 19.44 -39.19
C LEU A 115 -13.44 19.01 -37.72
N TYR A 116 -12.33 19.08 -36.98
CA TYR A 116 -12.27 18.64 -35.58
C TYR A 116 -13.19 19.45 -34.65
N LYS A 117 -13.40 20.75 -34.93
CA LYS A 117 -14.18 21.63 -34.06
C LYS A 117 -15.51 22.01 -34.70
N TYR A 118 -16.62 21.48 -34.14
CA TYR A 118 -17.98 21.75 -34.61
C TYR A 118 -18.40 23.23 -34.56
N GLU A 119 -17.73 24.06 -33.75
CA GLU A 119 -17.97 25.50 -33.64
C GLU A 119 -17.38 26.33 -34.80
N ASP A 120 -16.54 25.73 -35.68
CA ASP A 120 -16.00 26.43 -36.84
C ASP A 120 -17.09 26.62 -37.93
N PRO A 121 -17.36 27.86 -38.40
CA PRO A 121 -18.26 28.10 -39.52
C PRO A 121 -17.93 27.26 -40.76
N THR A 122 -16.64 27.01 -41.00
CA THR A 122 -16.15 26.18 -42.09
C THR A 122 -16.55 24.71 -41.92
N SER A 123 -16.46 24.19 -40.69
CA SER A 123 -16.91 22.83 -40.36
C SER A 123 -18.43 22.71 -40.46
N SER A 124 -19.18 23.74 -40.04
CA SER A 124 -20.64 23.78 -40.17
C SER A 124 -21.09 23.78 -41.63
N ILE A 125 -20.41 24.52 -42.51
CA ILE A 125 -20.68 24.49 -43.96
C ILE A 125 -20.41 23.10 -44.53
N LEU A 126 -19.26 22.49 -44.21
CA LEU A 126 -18.93 21.15 -44.70
C LEU A 126 -19.95 20.09 -44.23
N GLY A 127 -20.38 20.17 -42.97
CA GLY A 127 -21.42 19.30 -42.42
C GLY A 127 -22.77 19.41 -43.15
N ALA A 128 -23.13 20.59 -43.68
CA ALA A 128 -24.35 20.77 -44.48
C ALA A 128 -24.30 20.08 -45.86
N TYR A 129 -23.12 19.62 -46.28
CA TYR A 129 -22.91 18.83 -47.50
C TYR A 129 -22.49 17.39 -47.20
N ASP A 130 -22.87 16.87 -46.02
CA ASP A 130 -22.55 15.52 -45.54
C ASP A 130 -21.04 15.22 -45.47
N VAL A 131 -20.21 16.26 -45.33
CA VAL A 131 -18.77 16.14 -45.09
C VAL A 131 -18.49 16.37 -43.61
N ASP A 132 -18.28 15.28 -42.88
CA ASP A 132 -17.91 15.29 -41.48
C ASP A 132 -16.52 14.67 -41.25
N TYR A 133 -16.01 14.81 -40.02
CA TYR A 133 -14.71 14.31 -39.62
C TYR A 133 -14.59 12.79 -39.83
N GLU A 134 -15.63 12.03 -39.46
CA GLU A 134 -15.64 10.57 -39.58
C GLU A 134 -15.63 10.10 -41.04
N GLY A 135 -16.39 10.75 -41.91
CA GLY A 135 -16.44 10.48 -43.35
C GLY A 135 -15.10 10.74 -44.01
N VAL A 136 -14.47 11.89 -43.74
CA VAL A 136 -13.14 12.22 -44.27
C VAL A 136 -12.07 11.26 -43.73
N SER A 137 -12.11 10.90 -42.44
CA SER A 137 -11.19 9.92 -41.85
C SER A 137 -11.30 8.55 -42.51
N ARG A 138 -12.53 8.07 -42.75
CA ARG A 138 -12.81 6.78 -43.37
C ARG A 138 -12.33 6.72 -44.82
N GLU A 139 -12.58 7.78 -45.59
CA GLU A 139 -12.13 7.87 -46.98
C GLU A 139 -10.60 7.98 -47.06
N TYR A 140 -9.99 8.75 -46.16
CA TYR A 140 -8.54 8.84 -46.06
C TYR A 140 -7.89 7.49 -45.71
N GLN A 141 -8.46 6.74 -44.77
CA GLN A 141 -8.00 5.39 -44.46
C GLN A 141 -8.13 4.44 -45.65
N THR A 142 -9.17 4.60 -46.47
CA THR A 142 -9.37 3.81 -47.69
C THR A 142 -8.33 4.16 -48.75
N MET A 143 -8.07 5.46 -48.93
CA MET A 143 -7.01 5.98 -49.81
C MET A 143 -5.62 5.45 -49.40
N LEU A 144 -5.33 5.41 -48.10
CA LEU A 144 -4.07 4.90 -47.54
C LEU A 144 -3.92 3.37 -47.64
N LYS A 145 -5.02 2.62 -47.50
CA LYS A 145 -5.05 1.17 -47.75
C LYS A 145 -4.73 0.86 -49.21
N ASN A 146 -5.25 1.67 -50.13
CA ASN A 146 -5.02 1.49 -51.57
C ASN A 146 -3.62 1.90 -52.00
N SER A 147 -2.98 2.85 -51.32
CA SER A 147 -1.59 3.27 -51.59
C SER A 147 -0.52 2.39 -50.91
N GLY A 148 -0.92 1.35 -50.19
CA GLY A 148 -0.01 0.43 -49.49
C GLY A 148 0.61 0.99 -48.21
N GLN A 149 0.22 2.20 -47.79
CA GLN A 149 0.65 2.85 -46.54
C GLN A 149 -0.47 2.79 -45.50
N ALA A 150 -0.71 1.63 -44.88
CA ALA A 150 -1.73 1.55 -43.83
C ALA A 150 -1.29 2.30 -42.55
N PRO A 151 -2.02 3.31 -42.06
CA PRO A 151 -1.77 3.93 -40.77
C PRO A 151 -2.36 3.07 -39.66
N LYS A 152 -1.60 2.91 -38.57
CA LYS A 152 -2.14 2.46 -37.28
C LYS A 152 -2.68 3.69 -36.56
N MET A 153 -3.99 3.93 -36.65
CA MET A 153 -4.67 4.97 -35.87
C MET A 153 -4.43 4.72 -34.37
N SER A 154 -3.78 5.68 -33.70
CA SER A 154 -3.72 5.76 -32.23
C SER A 154 -4.86 6.64 -31.76
N ALA A 155 -5.76 6.10 -30.92
CA ALA A 155 -6.68 6.90 -30.15
C ALA A 155 -5.87 7.71 -29.12
N TYR A 156 -5.82 9.02 -29.29
CA TYR A 156 -5.49 9.98 -28.24
C TYR A 156 -6.73 10.85 -28.10
N ASP A 157 -7.45 10.61 -27.01
CA ASP A 157 -8.46 11.52 -26.46
C ASP A 157 -7.71 12.64 -25.73
N ASP A 158 -8.23 13.85 -25.86
CA ASP A 158 -7.71 15.11 -25.32
C ASP A 158 -8.39 15.33 -23.97
N ASP A 159 -7.70 15.04 -22.87
CA ASP A 159 -8.18 15.30 -21.49
C ASP A 159 -6.97 15.51 -20.54
N ASP A 160 -6.30 16.65 -20.69
CA ASP A 160 -5.35 17.20 -19.71
C ASP A 160 -6.11 17.81 -18.53
N GLU A 161 -6.62 16.98 -17.59
CA GLU A 161 -6.98 17.47 -16.25
C GLU A 161 -7.00 16.40 -15.12
N ARG A 162 -6.29 15.27 -15.25
CA ARG A 162 -6.02 14.36 -14.10
C ARG A 162 -4.65 13.70 -14.19
N GLU A 163 -3.76 14.09 -13.29
CA GLU A 163 -2.53 13.36 -12.99
C GLU A 163 -2.82 12.04 -12.24
N ASP A 164 -1.91 11.11 -12.53
CA ASP A 164 -1.51 9.89 -11.84
C ASP A 164 -2.27 8.55 -12.02
N PHE A 165 -1.45 7.56 -12.38
CA PHE A 165 -1.66 6.12 -12.66
C PHE A 165 -2.03 5.71 -14.10
N GLU A 166 -1.02 5.56 -14.97
CA GLU A 166 -0.48 4.23 -15.36
C GLU A 166 0.48 4.34 -16.56
N GLN A 167 1.77 4.16 -16.30
CA GLN A 167 2.77 3.92 -17.34
C GLN A 167 2.71 2.46 -17.80
N MET A 168 2.30 2.23 -19.05
CA MET A 168 2.71 1.04 -19.79
C MET A 168 3.01 1.38 -21.25
N ARG A 169 4.28 1.69 -21.50
CA ARG A 169 4.87 1.83 -22.85
C ARG A 169 4.79 0.49 -23.60
N LYS A 170 4.09 0.48 -24.73
CA LYS A 170 4.18 -0.58 -25.74
C LYS A 170 5.62 -0.70 -26.26
N PRO A 171 6.21 -1.90 -26.34
CA PRO A 171 7.44 -2.08 -27.07
C PRO A 171 7.19 -2.24 -28.58
N THR A 172 7.81 -1.36 -29.35
CA THR A 172 8.01 -1.50 -30.79
C THR A 172 9.03 -2.61 -31.06
N GLY A 173 8.53 -3.82 -31.29
CA GLY A 173 9.26 -4.95 -31.88
C GLY A 173 8.73 -5.23 -33.29
N ASN A 174 9.64 -5.27 -34.26
CA ASN A 174 9.39 -5.38 -35.69
C ASN A 174 8.96 -6.81 -36.07
N LEU A 175 7.72 -7.04 -36.53
CA LEU A 175 7.25 -8.31 -37.11
C LEU A 175 6.30 -8.02 -38.28
N GLY A 176 6.55 -8.72 -39.40
CA GLY A 176 5.96 -8.48 -40.71
C GLY A 176 4.42 -8.60 -40.79
N SER A 177 3.91 -8.03 -41.87
CA SER A 177 2.51 -7.94 -42.29
C SER A 177 1.85 -9.30 -42.52
N GLY A 178 1.33 -9.92 -41.46
CA GLY A 178 0.34 -11.00 -41.52
C GLY A 178 -0.78 -10.73 -40.53
N LYS A 179 -2.05 -10.79 -40.97
CA LYS A 179 -3.21 -10.74 -40.05
C LYS A 179 -3.02 -11.82 -38.98
N SER A 180 -3.10 -11.44 -37.69
CA SER A 180 -2.99 -12.41 -36.60
C SER A 180 -4.07 -13.49 -36.73
N LYS A 181 -3.69 -14.74 -36.45
CA LYS A 181 -4.62 -15.89 -36.44
C LYS A 181 -5.54 -15.89 -35.21
N THR A 182 -5.27 -15.03 -34.22
CA THR A 182 -5.96 -14.94 -32.92
C THR A 182 -6.23 -13.47 -32.53
N PRO A 183 -6.98 -12.70 -33.33
CA PRO A 183 -7.14 -11.26 -33.11
C PRO A 183 -7.87 -10.91 -31.81
N THR A 184 -8.82 -11.73 -31.36
CA THR A 184 -9.54 -11.51 -30.10
C THR A 184 -8.63 -11.82 -28.92
N LEU A 185 -7.90 -12.93 -28.98
CA LEU A 185 -6.95 -13.32 -27.93
C LEU A 185 -5.80 -12.31 -27.77
N ASP A 186 -5.31 -11.73 -28.86
CA ASP A 186 -4.24 -10.73 -28.80
C ASP A 186 -4.71 -9.38 -28.21
N ASN A 187 -6.01 -9.09 -28.24
CA ASN A 187 -6.59 -7.90 -27.63
C ASN A 187 -6.82 -8.05 -26.12
N PHE A 188 -7.21 -9.25 -25.68
CA PHE A 188 -7.56 -9.55 -24.28
C PHE A 188 -6.49 -10.39 -23.55
N GLY A 189 -5.35 -10.63 -24.18
CA GLY A 189 -4.31 -11.50 -23.67
C GLY A 189 -2.91 -10.98 -23.94
N ARG A 190 -1.97 -11.46 -23.14
CA ARG A 190 -0.55 -11.09 -23.19
C ARG A 190 0.28 -12.28 -23.66
N ASP A 191 0.93 -12.16 -24.81
CA ASP A 191 1.74 -13.24 -25.38
C ASP A 191 3.12 -13.33 -24.71
N LEU A 192 3.27 -14.26 -23.77
CA LEU A 192 4.52 -14.51 -23.05
C LEU A 192 5.63 -15.01 -23.98
N THR A 193 5.28 -15.70 -25.07
CA THR A 193 6.29 -16.23 -26.02
C THR A 193 6.89 -15.10 -26.85
N SER A 194 6.11 -14.07 -27.17
CA SER A 194 6.61 -12.84 -27.78
C SER A 194 7.57 -12.09 -26.85
N LEU A 195 7.21 -11.95 -25.57
CA LEU A 195 8.04 -11.27 -24.57
C LEU A 195 9.35 -12.04 -24.31
N ALA A 196 9.29 -13.36 -24.32
CA ALA A 196 10.46 -14.23 -24.23
C ALA A 196 11.42 -14.00 -25.41
N ARG A 197 10.88 -13.83 -26.63
CA ARG A 197 11.66 -13.56 -27.83
C ARG A 197 12.32 -12.18 -27.81
N ASP A 198 11.61 -11.19 -27.26
CA ASP A 198 12.09 -9.82 -27.13
C ASP A 198 13.03 -9.62 -25.92
N GLY A 199 13.31 -10.68 -25.15
CA GLY A 199 14.19 -10.62 -23.98
C GLY A 199 13.61 -9.83 -22.80
N LYS A 200 12.29 -9.66 -22.74
CA LYS A 200 11.61 -8.83 -21.73
C LYS A 200 11.23 -9.60 -20.46
N LEU A 201 11.15 -10.92 -20.54
CA LEU A 201 10.82 -11.76 -19.38
C LEU A 201 12.01 -11.85 -18.43
N ASP A 202 11.71 -11.96 -17.14
CA ASP A 202 12.70 -12.24 -16.13
C ASP A 202 13.20 -13.70 -16.20
N PRO A 203 14.47 -13.94 -15.85
CA PRO A 203 14.99 -15.29 -15.74
C PRO A 203 14.28 -16.02 -14.59
N VAL A 204 13.97 -17.30 -14.81
CA VAL A 204 13.27 -18.13 -13.82
C VAL A 204 14.27 -19.05 -13.12
N ILE A 205 14.41 -18.88 -11.81
CA ILE A 205 15.36 -19.63 -10.96
C ILE A 205 14.61 -20.61 -10.06
N GLY A 206 15.23 -21.75 -9.76
CA GLY A 206 14.73 -22.70 -8.76
C GLY A 206 13.47 -23.49 -9.16
N ARG A 207 12.79 -23.13 -10.26
CA ARG A 207 11.53 -23.76 -10.72
C ARG A 207 11.70 -24.80 -11.81
N GLU A 208 12.88 -25.40 -11.94
CA GLU A 208 13.18 -26.29 -13.06
C GLU A 208 12.31 -27.54 -13.09
N LYS A 209 12.06 -28.12 -11.90
CA LYS A 209 11.26 -29.33 -11.71
C LYS A 209 9.79 -29.09 -12.03
N GLU A 210 9.25 -27.96 -11.59
CA GLU A 210 7.87 -27.55 -11.84
C GLU A 210 7.65 -27.26 -13.32
N ILE A 211 8.56 -26.52 -13.97
CA ILE A 211 8.48 -26.25 -15.42
C ILE A 211 8.60 -27.55 -16.22
N GLU A 212 9.50 -28.47 -15.83
CA GLU A 212 9.62 -29.78 -16.47
C GLU A 212 8.34 -30.60 -16.31
N ARG A 213 7.75 -30.59 -15.10
CA ARG A 213 6.48 -31.27 -14.82
C ARG A 213 5.33 -30.69 -15.65
N VAL A 214 5.25 -29.37 -15.77
CA VAL A 214 4.26 -28.67 -16.62
C VAL A 214 4.44 -29.08 -18.09
N SER A 215 5.66 -29.06 -18.61
CA SER A 215 6.01 -29.50 -19.97
C SER A 215 5.63 -30.97 -20.22
N GLN A 216 5.87 -31.84 -19.23
CA GLN A 216 5.49 -33.25 -19.27
C GLN A 216 3.97 -33.42 -19.36
N ILE A 217 3.21 -32.67 -18.56
CA ILE A 217 1.74 -32.73 -18.54
C ILE A 217 1.16 -32.22 -19.87
N LEU A 218 1.64 -31.08 -20.37
CA LEU A 218 1.19 -30.49 -21.63
C LEU A 218 1.47 -31.40 -22.85
N SER A 219 2.47 -32.28 -22.75
CA SER A 219 2.80 -33.25 -23.80
C SER A 219 1.92 -34.52 -23.78
N ARG A 220 1.01 -34.68 -22.80
CA ARG A 220 0.14 -35.86 -22.69
C ARG A 220 -1.00 -35.81 -23.71
N ARG A 221 -1.51 -36.99 -24.09
CA ARG A 221 -2.69 -37.13 -24.98
C ARG A 221 -4.02 -36.87 -24.27
N LYS A 222 -4.11 -37.16 -22.97
CA LYS A 222 -5.29 -36.93 -22.11
C LYS A 222 -4.81 -36.32 -20.79
N LYS A 223 -5.66 -35.52 -20.14
CA LYS A 223 -5.32 -34.77 -18.90
C LYS A 223 -4.05 -33.93 -19.09
N ASN A 224 -4.06 -33.12 -20.15
CA ASN A 224 -2.94 -32.32 -20.62
C ASN A 224 -3.00 -30.86 -20.16
N ASN A 225 -3.77 -30.59 -19.10
CA ASN A 225 -3.90 -29.27 -18.49
C ASN A 225 -3.28 -29.31 -17.09
N PRO A 226 -2.11 -28.69 -16.87
CA PRO A 226 -1.55 -28.55 -15.53
C PRO A 226 -2.31 -27.51 -14.72
N LEU A 227 -2.42 -27.75 -13.41
CA LEU A 227 -2.95 -26.81 -12.43
C LEU A 227 -1.88 -26.58 -11.36
N LEU A 228 -1.34 -25.36 -11.34
CA LEU A 228 -0.37 -24.89 -10.37
C LEU A 228 -1.13 -24.54 -9.07
N ILE A 229 -0.81 -25.26 -8.00
CA ILE A 229 -1.42 -25.07 -6.69
C ILE A 229 -0.33 -24.65 -5.71
N GLY A 230 -0.47 -23.47 -5.14
CA GLY A 230 0.47 -22.92 -4.17
C GLY A 230 -0.05 -21.61 -3.60
N GLU A 231 0.55 -21.14 -2.50
CA GLU A 231 0.16 -19.90 -1.86
C GLU A 231 0.38 -18.66 -2.77
N PRO A 232 -0.28 -17.52 -2.52
CA PRO A 232 0.03 -16.28 -3.21
C PRO A 232 1.51 -15.89 -3.06
N GLY A 233 2.09 -15.28 -4.09
CA GLY A 233 3.47 -14.78 -4.04
C GLY A 233 4.59 -15.82 -4.23
N VAL A 234 4.28 -17.13 -4.33
CA VAL A 234 5.33 -18.16 -4.55
C VAL A 234 5.90 -18.17 -5.98
N GLY A 235 5.36 -17.36 -6.91
CA GLY A 235 5.83 -17.29 -8.30
C GLY A 235 5.17 -18.27 -9.26
N LYS A 236 3.84 -18.48 -9.15
CA LYS A 236 3.07 -19.34 -10.08
C LYS A 236 3.14 -18.82 -11.53
N SER A 237 3.05 -17.50 -11.73
CA SER A 237 3.14 -16.85 -13.04
C SER A 237 4.55 -16.96 -13.65
N ALA A 238 5.60 -16.93 -12.81
CA ALA A 238 6.98 -17.17 -13.24
C ALA A 238 7.19 -18.57 -13.86
N ILE A 239 6.43 -19.59 -13.44
CA ILE A 239 6.49 -20.93 -14.06
C ILE A 239 5.96 -20.88 -15.51
N ALA A 240 4.91 -20.10 -15.78
CA ALA A 240 4.38 -19.93 -17.13
C ALA A 240 5.34 -19.14 -18.03
N GLU A 241 5.98 -18.10 -17.50
CA GLU A 241 7.04 -17.35 -18.19
C GLU A 241 8.26 -18.24 -18.48
N GLY A 242 8.67 -19.05 -17.51
CA GLY A 242 9.77 -20.02 -17.65
C GLY A 242 9.48 -21.07 -18.71
N LEU A 243 8.22 -21.52 -18.83
CA LEU A 243 7.80 -22.38 -19.93
C LEU A 243 7.94 -21.67 -21.29
N ALA A 244 7.50 -20.41 -21.41
CA ALA A 244 7.64 -19.63 -22.64
C ALA A 244 9.10 -19.47 -23.07
N LEU A 245 10.00 -19.17 -22.11
CA LEU A 245 11.44 -19.13 -22.32
C LEU A 245 11.99 -20.48 -22.81
N ARG A 246 11.60 -21.60 -22.20
CA ARG A 246 12.06 -22.94 -22.62
C ARG A 246 11.53 -23.34 -24.00
N ILE A 247 10.31 -22.94 -24.37
CA ILE A 247 9.76 -23.14 -25.72
C ILE A 247 10.60 -22.38 -26.75
N GLN A 248 10.90 -21.11 -26.49
CA GLN A 248 11.72 -20.26 -27.36
C GLN A 248 13.16 -20.82 -27.50
N GLN A 249 13.75 -21.29 -26.40
CA GLN A 249 15.07 -21.92 -26.36
C GLN A 249 15.09 -23.37 -26.92
N LYS A 250 13.93 -23.91 -27.34
CA LYS A 250 13.76 -25.30 -27.80
C LYS A 250 14.18 -26.37 -26.78
N LYS A 251 14.17 -26.05 -25.48
CA LYS A 251 14.47 -26.97 -24.36
C LYS A 251 13.24 -27.73 -23.84
N VAL A 252 12.27 -27.98 -24.72
CA VAL A 252 11.00 -28.68 -24.42
C VAL A 252 10.81 -29.85 -25.38
N SER A 253 9.80 -30.68 -25.14
CA SER A 253 9.39 -31.72 -26.09
C SER A 253 9.09 -31.13 -27.47
N ARG A 254 9.38 -31.87 -28.54
CA ARG A 254 9.09 -31.45 -29.93
C ARG A 254 7.60 -31.13 -30.16
N VAL A 255 6.71 -31.69 -29.35
CA VAL A 255 5.26 -31.42 -29.40
C VAL A 255 4.93 -29.97 -29.00
N LEU A 256 5.79 -29.34 -28.19
CA LEU A 256 5.62 -27.97 -27.71
C LEU A 256 6.38 -26.95 -28.56
N TYR A 257 7.10 -27.38 -29.59
CA TYR A 257 7.82 -26.46 -30.47
C TYR A 257 6.86 -25.58 -31.26
N GLY A 258 7.14 -24.27 -31.26
CA GLY A 258 6.34 -23.29 -31.98
C GLY A 258 4.98 -23.00 -31.33
N LYS A 259 4.68 -23.57 -30.16
CA LYS A 259 3.48 -23.20 -29.41
C LYS A 259 3.62 -21.80 -28.80
N ARG A 260 2.50 -21.09 -28.68
CA ARG A 260 2.39 -19.76 -28.07
C ARG A 260 1.75 -19.88 -26.69
N VAL A 261 2.42 -19.38 -25.67
CA VAL A 261 1.88 -19.24 -24.31
C VAL A 261 1.29 -17.84 -24.16
N ILE A 262 0.00 -17.75 -23.87
CA ILE A 262 -0.75 -16.49 -23.80
C ILE A 262 -1.49 -16.42 -22.46
N THR A 263 -1.24 -15.37 -21.71
CA THR A 263 -1.95 -15.08 -20.46
C THR A 263 -3.27 -14.38 -20.75
N LEU A 264 -4.35 -14.83 -20.13
CA LEU A 264 -5.65 -14.17 -20.25
C LEU A 264 -5.81 -13.09 -19.17
N ASP A 265 -6.12 -11.86 -19.58
CA ASP A 265 -6.46 -10.79 -18.64
C ASP A 265 -7.97 -10.71 -18.45
N LEU A 266 -8.43 -11.17 -17.28
CA LEU A 266 -9.84 -11.16 -16.93
C LEU A 266 -10.37 -9.75 -16.63
N ALA A 267 -9.53 -8.84 -16.13
CA ALA A 267 -9.94 -7.47 -15.87
C ALA A 267 -10.29 -6.77 -17.18
N SER A 268 -9.44 -6.92 -18.20
CA SER A 268 -9.71 -6.41 -19.56
C SER A 268 -10.96 -7.00 -20.21
N LEU A 269 -11.31 -8.25 -19.89
CA LEU A 269 -12.52 -8.88 -20.41
C LEU A 269 -13.80 -8.30 -19.82
N VAL A 270 -13.77 -7.97 -18.52
CA VAL A 270 -14.89 -7.34 -17.80
C VAL A 270 -14.99 -5.85 -18.14
N ALA A 271 -13.85 -5.19 -18.32
CA ALA A 271 -13.79 -3.77 -18.66
C ALA A 271 -14.64 -3.43 -19.89
N GLY A 272 -15.51 -2.43 -19.75
CA GLY A 272 -16.42 -1.99 -20.81
C GLY A 272 -17.59 -2.95 -21.11
N THR A 273 -17.81 -3.99 -20.31
CA THR A 273 -19.06 -4.78 -20.38
C THR A 273 -20.08 -4.20 -19.40
N LYS A 274 -21.28 -3.87 -19.91
CA LYS A 274 -22.41 -3.39 -19.08
C LYS A 274 -23.32 -4.53 -18.64
N TYR A 275 -23.31 -5.63 -19.41
CA TYR A 275 -24.19 -6.77 -19.22
C TYR A 275 -23.40 -8.07 -19.25
N ARG A 276 -23.79 -9.03 -18.42
CA ARG A 276 -23.19 -10.39 -18.37
C ARG A 276 -23.11 -11.05 -19.75
N GLY A 277 -24.13 -10.88 -20.60
CA GLY A 277 -24.15 -11.46 -21.94
C GLY A 277 -23.00 -10.98 -22.84
N GLN A 278 -22.54 -9.73 -22.68
CA GLN A 278 -21.41 -9.19 -23.45
C GLN A 278 -20.09 -9.83 -23.04
N PHE A 279 -19.92 -10.11 -21.75
CA PHE A 279 -18.78 -10.87 -21.25
C PHE A 279 -18.79 -12.31 -21.81
N GLU A 280 -19.94 -12.98 -21.76
CA GLU A 280 -20.08 -14.34 -22.31
C GLU A 280 -19.81 -14.36 -23.83
N GLU A 281 -20.24 -13.34 -24.57
CA GLU A 281 -19.96 -13.21 -26.02
C GLU A 281 -18.46 -13.06 -26.30
N ARG A 282 -17.76 -12.21 -25.55
CA ARG A 282 -16.29 -12.06 -25.65
C ARG A 282 -15.58 -13.38 -25.33
N MET A 283 -16.00 -14.06 -24.27
CA MET A 283 -15.46 -15.37 -23.92
C MET A 283 -15.72 -16.43 -25.00
N LYS A 284 -16.89 -16.39 -25.64
CA LYS A 284 -17.25 -17.32 -26.71
C LYS A 284 -16.39 -17.09 -27.96
N ALA A 285 -16.10 -15.83 -28.29
CA ALA A 285 -15.18 -15.47 -29.35
C ALA A 285 -13.77 -16.04 -29.09
N ILE A 286 -13.28 -15.89 -27.85
CA ILE A 286 -11.99 -16.45 -27.42
C ILE A 286 -11.97 -17.98 -27.53
N MET A 287 -13.01 -18.67 -27.04
CA MET A 287 -13.12 -20.13 -27.17
C MET A 287 -13.05 -20.58 -28.64
N THR A 288 -13.77 -19.87 -29.53
CA THR A 288 -13.82 -20.19 -30.96
C THR A 288 -12.44 -20.01 -31.62
N GLU A 289 -11.66 -19.02 -31.20
CA GLU A 289 -10.28 -18.83 -31.67
C GLU A 289 -9.33 -19.91 -31.16
N LEU A 290 -9.47 -20.32 -29.89
CA LEU A 290 -8.67 -21.40 -29.28
C LEU A 290 -8.97 -22.76 -29.93
N GLU A 291 -10.23 -23.06 -30.25
CA GLU A 291 -10.62 -24.29 -30.94
C GLU A 291 -9.98 -24.41 -32.34
N LYS A 292 -9.84 -23.28 -33.05
CA LYS A 292 -9.24 -23.23 -34.39
C LYS A 292 -7.70 -23.25 -34.36
N ASN A 293 -7.08 -22.76 -33.29
CA ASN A 293 -5.62 -22.59 -33.17
C ASN A 293 -5.03 -23.46 -32.05
N ARG A 294 -4.67 -24.71 -32.38
CA ARG A 294 -4.13 -25.70 -31.41
C ARG A 294 -2.68 -25.45 -30.97
N ASP A 295 -2.03 -24.47 -31.58
CA ASP A 295 -0.69 -24.01 -31.23
C ASP A 295 -0.69 -23.08 -30.00
N VAL A 296 -1.86 -22.68 -29.51
CA VAL A 296 -1.98 -21.82 -28.32
C VAL A 296 -2.08 -22.64 -27.03
N ILE A 297 -1.36 -22.19 -26.00
CA ILE A 297 -1.48 -22.62 -24.60
C ILE A 297 -1.95 -21.41 -23.80
N LEU A 298 -3.13 -21.53 -23.19
CA LEU A 298 -3.73 -20.46 -22.40
C LEU A 298 -3.23 -20.52 -20.94
N PHE A 299 -2.67 -19.45 -20.40
CA PHE A 299 -2.37 -19.32 -18.97
C PHE A 299 -3.46 -18.50 -18.28
N ILE A 300 -4.00 -19.03 -17.18
CA ILE A 300 -5.04 -18.40 -16.35
C ILE A 300 -4.52 -18.38 -14.92
N ASP A 301 -4.16 -17.19 -14.41
CA ASP A 301 -3.49 -17.06 -13.10
C ASP A 301 -4.43 -17.35 -11.93
N GLU A 302 -5.69 -16.89 -12.03
CA GLU A 302 -6.71 -17.08 -11.00
C GLU A 302 -7.85 -17.93 -11.56
N LEU A 303 -7.60 -19.22 -11.77
CA LEU A 303 -8.57 -20.11 -12.44
C LEU A 303 -9.94 -20.14 -11.73
N HIS A 304 -9.96 -19.94 -10.41
CA HIS A 304 -11.18 -19.95 -9.59
C HIS A 304 -12.17 -18.85 -10.01
N THR A 305 -11.70 -17.68 -10.46
CA THR A 305 -12.56 -16.55 -10.88
C THR A 305 -13.46 -16.90 -12.07
N ILE A 306 -13.00 -17.81 -12.93
CA ILE A 306 -13.75 -18.32 -14.09
C ILE A 306 -14.68 -19.47 -13.69
N VAL A 307 -14.28 -20.23 -12.65
CA VAL A 307 -14.88 -21.51 -12.27
C VAL A 307 -15.96 -21.38 -11.19
N GLY A 308 -15.88 -20.39 -10.30
CA GLY A 308 -16.73 -20.37 -9.12
C GLY A 308 -16.88 -19.01 -8.45
N ALA A 309 -18.05 -18.40 -8.63
CA ALA A 309 -18.74 -17.73 -7.53
C ALA A 309 -20.28 -17.88 -7.62
N GLY A 310 -20.76 -19.00 -8.16
CA GLY A 310 -22.18 -19.32 -8.37
C GLY A 310 -23.09 -19.39 -7.11
N SER A 311 -22.64 -18.88 -5.97
CA SER A 311 -23.41 -18.71 -4.75
C SER A 311 -23.69 -17.24 -4.39
N SER A 312 -23.04 -16.26 -5.03
CA SER A 312 -23.36 -14.84 -4.87
C SER A 312 -24.02 -14.28 -6.14
N THR A 313 -25.09 -13.51 -5.95
CA THR A 313 -25.83 -12.82 -7.01
C THR A 313 -24.93 -11.75 -7.65
N GLY A 314 -24.04 -12.15 -8.57
CA GLY A 314 -23.12 -11.23 -9.24
C GLY A 314 -21.87 -11.85 -9.88
N SER A 315 -21.55 -13.11 -9.60
CA SER A 315 -20.32 -13.72 -10.13
C SER A 315 -20.36 -14.09 -11.61
N LEU A 316 -19.24 -13.88 -12.30
CA LEU A 316 -18.99 -14.29 -13.68
C LEU A 316 -18.72 -15.80 -13.76
N ASP A 317 -19.77 -16.61 -13.87
CA ASP A 317 -19.59 -18.07 -14.05
C ASP A 317 -19.45 -18.42 -15.53
N ALA A 318 -18.21 -18.59 -15.98
CA ALA A 318 -17.86 -19.06 -17.32
C ALA A 318 -17.49 -20.57 -17.34
N SER A 319 -17.62 -21.27 -16.22
CA SER A 319 -17.22 -22.68 -16.07
C SER A 319 -17.92 -23.60 -17.09
N ASN A 320 -19.19 -23.30 -17.39
CA ASN A 320 -20.01 -24.05 -18.35
C ASN A 320 -19.49 -23.97 -19.80
N MET A 321 -18.73 -22.92 -20.14
CA MET A 321 -18.14 -22.76 -21.47
C MET A 321 -16.83 -23.54 -21.61
N PHE A 322 -16.02 -23.58 -20.54
CA PHE A 322 -14.73 -24.27 -20.55
C PHE A 322 -14.85 -25.79 -20.40
N LYS A 323 -15.82 -26.28 -19.60
CA LYS A 323 -15.98 -27.72 -19.31
C LYS A 323 -16.04 -28.60 -20.57
N PRO A 324 -16.85 -28.29 -21.60
CA PRO A 324 -16.92 -29.11 -22.81
C PRO A 324 -15.61 -29.08 -23.62
N ALA A 325 -15.01 -27.90 -23.79
CA ALA A 325 -13.80 -27.72 -24.59
C ALA A 325 -12.57 -28.40 -23.94
N LEU A 326 -12.45 -28.31 -22.62
CA LEU A 326 -11.43 -29.04 -21.83
C LEU A 326 -11.67 -30.56 -21.86
N ALA A 327 -12.92 -31.00 -21.92
CA ALA A 327 -13.25 -32.43 -22.02
C ALA A 327 -12.95 -33.03 -23.38
N ARG A 328 -13.16 -32.27 -24.46
CA ARG A 328 -12.81 -32.68 -25.82
C ARG A 328 -11.31 -32.55 -26.10
N GLY A 329 -10.56 -31.86 -25.23
CA GLY A 329 -9.13 -31.60 -25.41
C GLY A 329 -8.85 -30.64 -26.56
N GLU A 330 -9.83 -29.80 -26.90
CA GLU A 330 -9.72 -28.77 -27.94
C GLU A 330 -8.92 -27.56 -27.45
N ILE A 331 -8.95 -27.33 -26.14
CA ILE A 331 -8.21 -26.26 -25.48
C ILE A 331 -7.16 -26.86 -24.56
N GLN A 332 -5.98 -26.27 -24.60
CA GLN A 332 -4.89 -26.56 -23.70
C GLN A 332 -4.62 -25.34 -22.82
N CYS A 333 -4.72 -25.52 -21.50
CA CYS A 333 -4.48 -24.42 -20.56
C CYS A 333 -3.62 -24.84 -19.37
N ILE A 334 -2.98 -23.84 -18.76
CA ILE A 334 -2.29 -23.89 -17.49
C ILE A 334 -3.12 -23.02 -16.55
N GLY A 335 -3.69 -23.62 -15.51
CA GLY A 335 -4.37 -22.87 -14.45
C GLY A 335 -3.42 -22.63 -13.27
N ALA A 336 -3.58 -21.52 -12.58
CA ALA A 336 -3.04 -21.31 -11.25
C ALA A 336 -4.17 -21.01 -10.25
N THR A 337 -3.95 -21.38 -8.99
CA THR A 337 -4.91 -21.17 -7.90
C THR A 337 -4.20 -21.34 -6.55
N THR A 338 -4.79 -20.82 -5.47
CA THR A 338 -4.35 -21.12 -4.09
C THR A 338 -4.89 -22.46 -3.61
N LEU A 339 -4.31 -22.97 -2.51
CA LEU A 339 -4.77 -24.23 -1.92
C LEU A 339 -6.23 -24.14 -1.46
N ASP A 340 -6.61 -23.00 -0.89
CA ASP A 340 -7.96 -22.75 -0.36
C ASP A 340 -8.99 -22.65 -1.48
N GLU A 341 -8.71 -21.86 -2.51
CA GLU A 341 -9.55 -21.76 -3.71
C GLU A 341 -9.72 -23.11 -4.41
N TYR A 342 -8.64 -23.89 -4.50
CA TYR A 342 -8.68 -25.23 -5.08
C TYR A 342 -9.70 -26.11 -4.35
N ARG A 343 -9.65 -26.15 -3.01
CA ARG A 343 -10.59 -26.92 -2.17
C ARG A 343 -12.03 -26.41 -2.29
N GLN A 344 -12.20 -25.10 -2.32
CA GLN A 344 -13.53 -24.48 -2.33
C GLN A 344 -14.26 -24.63 -3.67
N TYR A 345 -13.55 -24.44 -4.79
CA TYR A 345 -14.17 -24.27 -6.11
C TYR A 345 -13.85 -25.38 -7.11
N ILE A 346 -12.63 -25.95 -7.08
CA ILE A 346 -12.18 -26.91 -8.11
C ILE A 346 -12.39 -28.35 -7.67
N GLU A 347 -12.05 -28.69 -6.42
CA GLU A 347 -12.15 -30.05 -5.87
C GLU A 347 -13.60 -30.53 -5.77
N LYS A 348 -14.53 -29.62 -5.47
CA LYS A 348 -15.97 -29.94 -5.44
C LYS A 348 -16.53 -30.22 -6.83
N ASP A 349 -15.93 -29.69 -7.89
CA ASP A 349 -16.34 -29.91 -9.28
C ASP A 349 -15.57 -31.08 -9.91
N GLY A 350 -16.11 -32.28 -9.76
CA GLY A 350 -15.52 -33.50 -10.31
C GLY A 350 -15.42 -33.54 -11.84
N ALA A 351 -16.05 -32.62 -12.59
CA ALA A 351 -15.86 -32.53 -14.03
C ALA A 351 -14.53 -31.82 -14.35
N LEU A 352 -14.28 -30.69 -13.70
CA LEU A 352 -13.05 -29.90 -13.85
C LEU A 352 -11.84 -30.59 -13.22
N GLU A 353 -11.95 -31.12 -12.00
CA GLU A 353 -10.84 -31.81 -11.33
C GLU A 353 -10.25 -32.92 -12.22
N ARG A 354 -11.10 -33.66 -12.93
CA ARG A 354 -10.67 -34.75 -13.82
C ARG A 354 -9.93 -34.28 -15.08
N ARG A 355 -9.99 -32.98 -15.43
CA ARG A 355 -9.32 -32.39 -16.60
C ARG A 355 -7.96 -31.79 -16.28
N PHE A 356 -7.73 -31.42 -15.03
CA PHE A 356 -6.48 -30.87 -14.57
C PHE A 356 -5.58 -31.92 -13.92
N GLN A 357 -4.28 -31.69 -13.98
CA GLN A 357 -3.27 -32.43 -13.25
C GLN A 357 -2.58 -31.48 -12.27
N LYS A 358 -2.67 -31.80 -10.97
CA LYS A 358 -2.10 -31.00 -9.88
C LYS A 358 -0.58 -30.95 -9.98
N VAL A 359 -0.02 -29.75 -9.81
CA VAL A 359 1.41 -29.46 -9.65
C VAL A 359 1.54 -28.55 -8.43
N MET A 360 2.11 -29.07 -7.35
CA MET A 360 2.33 -28.30 -6.12
C MET A 360 3.50 -27.35 -6.34
N VAL A 361 3.33 -26.09 -5.93
CA VAL A 361 4.33 -25.03 -6.00
C VAL A 361 4.60 -24.57 -4.58
N GLU A 362 5.74 -25.01 -4.04
CA GLU A 362 6.18 -24.65 -2.70
C GLU A 362 6.87 -23.27 -2.70
N PRO A 363 6.89 -22.53 -1.57
CA PRO A 363 7.71 -21.32 -1.45
C PRO A 363 9.19 -21.59 -1.72
N THR A 364 9.92 -20.59 -2.24
CA THR A 364 11.37 -20.73 -2.48
C THR A 364 12.15 -20.77 -1.16
N SER A 365 13.25 -21.51 -1.14
CA SER A 365 14.20 -21.46 -0.03
C SER A 365 14.92 -20.11 0.06
N ILE A 366 15.49 -19.79 1.23
CA ILE A 366 16.23 -18.55 1.48
C ILE A 366 17.34 -18.36 0.44
N ASP A 367 18.13 -19.40 0.19
CA ASP A 367 19.24 -19.36 -0.77
C ASP A 367 18.76 -19.14 -2.21
N GLU A 368 17.66 -19.81 -2.61
CA GLU A 368 17.04 -19.60 -3.93
C GLU A 368 16.50 -18.17 -4.07
N THR A 369 15.89 -17.61 -3.02
CA THR A 369 15.40 -16.22 -3.05
C THR A 369 16.55 -15.22 -3.17
N ILE A 370 17.67 -15.43 -2.48
CA ILE A 370 18.86 -14.57 -2.65
C ILE A 370 19.37 -14.61 -4.09
N GLN A 371 19.36 -15.79 -4.73
CA GLN A 371 19.72 -15.91 -6.15
C GLN A 371 18.72 -15.17 -7.06
N ILE A 372 17.42 -15.26 -6.76
CA ILE A 372 16.36 -14.54 -7.49
C ILE A 372 16.60 -13.03 -7.43
N LEU A 373 16.77 -12.49 -6.21
CA LEU A 373 17.01 -11.06 -6.02
C LEU A 373 18.28 -10.60 -6.77
N ASN A 374 19.37 -11.36 -6.72
CA ASN A 374 20.60 -11.01 -7.43
C ASN A 374 20.47 -10.98 -8.97
N GLN A 375 19.51 -11.72 -9.56
CA GLN A 375 19.28 -11.66 -11.01
C GLN A 375 18.36 -10.52 -11.44
N ILE A 376 17.41 -10.15 -10.60
CA ILE A 376 16.46 -9.07 -10.92
C ILE A 376 16.97 -7.69 -10.46
N LYS A 377 17.94 -7.64 -9.53
CA LYS A 377 18.41 -6.38 -8.92
C LYS A 377 18.79 -5.33 -9.96
N ASP A 378 19.44 -5.72 -11.06
CA ASP A 378 19.96 -4.77 -12.06
C ASP A 378 18.81 -3.94 -12.66
N LYS A 379 17.62 -4.54 -12.84
CA LYS A 379 16.42 -3.84 -13.31
C LYS A 379 15.91 -2.83 -12.29
N TYR A 380 15.93 -3.18 -11.00
CA TYR A 380 15.52 -2.30 -9.90
C TYR A 380 16.56 -1.20 -9.63
N GLU A 381 17.85 -1.48 -9.80
CA GLU A 381 18.94 -0.50 -9.72
C GLU A 381 18.84 0.55 -10.83
N GLU A 382 18.45 0.14 -12.04
CA GLU A 382 18.20 1.07 -13.15
C GLU A 382 16.91 1.87 -12.92
N HIS A 383 15.84 1.22 -12.46
CA HIS A 383 14.54 1.87 -12.23
C HIS A 383 14.60 2.93 -11.13
N HIS A 384 15.21 2.60 -9.98
CA HIS A 384 15.28 3.50 -8.82
C HIS A 384 16.58 4.31 -8.76
N ASN A 385 17.50 4.11 -9.70
CA ASN A 385 18.80 4.78 -9.71
C ASN A 385 19.60 4.60 -8.40
N VAL A 386 19.64 3.37 -7.89
CA VAL A 386 20.35 2.97 -6.67
C VAL A 386 21.29 1.79 -6.93
N ILE A 387 22.12 1.44 -5.96
CA ILE A 387 22.97 0.24 -5.95
C ILE A 387 22.64 -0.57 -4.69
N TYR A 388 22.30 -1.85 -4.83
CA TYR A 388 22.07 -2.71 -3.68
C TYR A 388 23.36 -3.41 -3.24
N THR A 389 23.70 -3.27 -1.96
CA THR A 389 24.80 -4.04 -1.36
C THR A 389 24.43 -5.52 -1.23
N PRO A 390 25.41 -6.45 -1.30
CA PRO A 390 25.16 -7.87 -1.05
C PRO A 390 24.49 -8.13 0.31
N GLU A 391 24.87 -7.36 1.33
CA GLU A 391 24.31 -7.40 2.67
C GLU A 391 22.84 -6.95 2.68
N ALA A 392 22.48 -5.92 1.91
CA ALA A 392 21.09 -5.48 1.76
C ALA A 392 20.23 -6.58 1.12
N ILE A 393 20.71 -7.24 0.07
CA ILE A 393 19.96 -8.34 -0.58
C ILE A 393 19.73 -9.50 0.39
N ALA A 394 20.76 -9.89 1.15
CA ALA A 394 20.61 -10.93 2.17
C ALA A 394 19.64 -10.49 3.28
N ALA A 395 19.66 -9.21 3.66
CA ALA A 395 18.73 -8.65 4.64
C ALA A 395 17.28 -8.67 4.14
N CYS A 396 17.03 -8.37 2.85
CA CYS A 396 15.68 -8.43 2.28
C CYS A 396 15.05 -9.81 2.49
N VAL A 397 15.81 -10.89 2.34
CA VAL A 397 15.29 -12.26 2.53
C VAL A 397 15.18 -12.62 4.01
N ASN A 398 16.25 -12.41 4.78
CA ASN A 398 16.31 -12.86 6.18
C ASN A 398 15.34 -12.08 7.07
N LEU A 399 15.26 -10.75 6.90
CA LEU A 399 14.37 -9.91 7.70
C LEU A 399 12.90 -10.18 7.33
N THR A 400 12.55 -10.22 6.04
CA THR A 400 11.16 -10.51 5.65
C THR A 400 10.74 -11.93 6.01
N SER A 401 11.64 -12.92 5.97
CA SER A 401 11.34 -14.27 6.45
C SER A 401 11.06 -14.33 7.95
N ARG A 402 11.68 -13.44 8.73
CA ARG A 402 11.56 -13.43 10.20
C ARG A 402 10.42 -12.55 10.71
N TYR A 403 10.19 -11.40 10.08
CA TYR A 403 9.28 -10.36 10.57
C TYR A 403 7.96 -10.27 9.78
N ILE A 404 7.91 -10.74 8.53
CA ILE A 404 6.70 -10.74 7.69
C ILE A 404 6.23 -12.19 7.48
N THR A 405 5.32 -12.67 8.33
CA THR A 405 4.91 -14.09 8.38
C THR A 405 3.67 -14.43 7.59
N ASP A 406 2.85 -13.43 7.24
CA ASP A 406 1.59 -13.57 6.50
C ASP A 406 1.80 -13.72 4.98
N ARG A 407 3.00 -13.39 4.48
CA ARG A 407 3.40 -13.53 3.08
C ARG A 407 4.50 -14.57 2.87
N PHE A 408 4.60 -15.09 1.65
CA PHE A 408 5.54 -16.13 1.27
C PHE A 408 6.70 -15.60 0.42
N LEU A 409 7.82 -16.33 0.42
CA LEU A 409 8.94 -16.06 -0.48
C LEU A 409 8.63 -16.61 -1.89
N PRO A 410 9.11 -15.96 -2.97
CA PRO A 410 10.04 -14.80 -2.97
C PRO A 410 9.38 -13.41 -2.89
N ASP A 411 8.07 -13.31 -3.09
CA ASP A 411 7.32 -12.05 -3.25
C ASP A 411 7.64 -10.99 -2.18
N LYS A 412 7.51 -11.33 -0.90
CA LYS A 412 7.77 -10.37 0.20
C LYS A 412 9.20 -9.81 0.22
N ALA A 413 10.18 -10.56 -0.29
CA ALA A 413 11.57 -10.13 -0.33
C ALA A 413 11.84 -9.22 -1.54
N ILE A 414 11.12 -9.43 -2.65
CA ILE A 414 11.14 -8.54 -3.82
C ILE A 414 10.50 -7.19 -3.43
N ASP A 415 9.35 -7.24 -2.76
CA ASP A 415 8.63 -6.05 -2.26
C ASP A 415 9.52 -5.21 -1.33
N ALA A 416 10.18 -5.85 -0.36
CA ALA A 416 11.11 -5.14 0.54
C ALA A 416 12.34 -4.56 -0.19
N MET A 417 12.84 -5.20 -1.24
CA MET A 417 13.94 -4.67 -2.06
C MET A 417 13.47 -3.44 -2.86
N ASP A 418 12.30 -3.54 -3.48
CA ASP A 418 11.68 -2.48 -4.28
C ASP A 418 11.41 -1.22 -3.43
N GLU A 419 10.76 -1.39 -2.28
CA GLU A 419 10.50 -0.31 -1.33
C GLU A 419 11.79 0.31 -0.77
N ALA A 420 12.82 -0.49 -0.49
CA ALA A 420 14.11 0.01 -0.02
C ALA A 420 14.81 0.87 -1.07
N GLY A 421 14.77 0.48 -2.35
CA GLY A 421 15.29 1.28 -3.45
C GLY A 421 14.55 2.60 -3.60
N SER A 422 13.22 2.54 -3.70
CA SER A 422 12.35 3.72 -3.84
C SER A 422 12.54 4.70 -2.67
N ARG A 423 12.61 4.21 -1.42
CA ARG A 423 12.80 5.05 -0.24
C ARG A 423 14.15 5.75 -0.24
N VAL A 424 15.24 5.03 -0.52
CA VAL A 424 16.59 5.62 -0.55
C VAL A 424 16.65 6.69 -1.65
N TYR A 425 16.06 6.42 -2.81
CA TYR A 425 15.94 7.39 -3.90
C TYR A 425 15.21 8.66 -3.45
N ILE A 426 13.99 8.54 -2.90
CA ILE A 426 13.17 9.69 -2.47
C ILE A 426 13.86 10.49 -1.36
N LYS A 427 14.47 9.83 -0.37
CA LYS A 427 15.12 10.49 0.78
C LYS A 427 16.34 11.32 0.35
N ASN A 428 17.05 10.87 -0.68
CA ASN A 428 18.25 11.52 -1.18
C ASN A 428 17.98 12.46 -2.37
N MET A 429 16.75 12.46 -2.92
CA MET A 429 16.32 13.38 -3.96
C MET A 429 16.19 14.80 -3.40
N LYS A 430 17.30 15.55 -3.44
CA LYS A 430 17.33 16.98 -3.13
C LYS A 430 17.37 17.78 -4.43
N VAL A 431 16.25 18.43 -4.74
CA VAL A 431 16.18 19.39 -5.84
C VAL A 431 17.12 20.56 -5.54
N PRO A 432 18.04 20.92 -6.45
CA PRO A 432 18.90 22.09 -6.30
C PRO A 432 18.08 23.36 -6.03
N THR A 433 18.57 24.22 -5.13
CA THR A 433 17.90 25.50 -4.80
C THR A 433 17.73 26.39 -6.03
N GLU A 434 18.65 26.30 -7.00
CA GLU A 434 18.57 27.02 -8.28
C GLU A 434 17.28 26.70 -9.06
N ILE A 435 16.85 25.43 -9.11
CA ILE A 435 15.63 25.01 -9.82
C ILE A 435 14.39 25.60 -9.13
N ILE A 436 14.33 25.49 -7.79
CA ILE A 436 13.22 26.04 -6.99
C ILE A 436 13.13 27.56 -7.14
N ASP A 437 14.28 28.25 -7.15
CA ASP A 437 14.33 29.70 -7.34
C ASP A 437 13.88 30.11 -8.75
N PHE A 438 14.24 29.35 -9.79
CA PHE A 438 13.77 29.60 -11.16
C PHE A 438 12.26 29.38 -11.30
N GLU A 439 11.72 28.29 -10.77
CA GLU A 439 10.27 28.01 -10.77
C GLU A 439 9.49 29.12 -10.08
N LYS A 440 9.97 29.57 -8.91
CA LYS A 440 9.34 30.66 -8.17
C LYS A 440 9.36 31.98 -8.95
N LYS A 441 10.50 32.34 -9.56
CA LYS A 441 10.63 33.55 -10.39
C LYS A 441 9.73 33.48 -11.63
N ILE A 442 9.62 32.32 -12.27
CA ILE A 442 8.72 32.12 -13.43
C ILE A 442 7.27 32.37 -13.02
N GLU A 443 6.85 31.87 -11.86
CA GLU A 443 5.48 32.08 -11.36
C GLU A 443 5.21 33.55 -11.02
N GLU A 444 6.16 34.23 -10.36
CA GLU A 444 6.08 35.68 -10.09
C GLU A 444 5.97 36.49 -11.39
N ILE A 445 6.74 36.14 -12.42
CA ILE A 445 6.69 36.80 -13.74
C ILE A 445 5.37 36.51 -14.47
N LYS A 446 4.84 35.27 -14.38
CA LYS A 446 3.53 34.95 -14.95
C LYS A 446 2.43 35.81 -14.35
N GLU A 447 2.42 36.01 -13.03
CA GLU A 447 1.47 36.90 -12.38
C GLU A 447 1.63 38.35 -12.83
N LEU A 448 2.86 38.87 -12.86
CA LEU A 448 3.14 40.24 -13.30
C LEU A 448 2.72 40.46 -14.75
N LYS A 449 2.99 39.49 -15.63
CA LYS A 449 2.57 39.49 -17.03
C LYS A 449 1.05 39.53 -17.14
N GLN A 450 0.32 38.71 -16.37
CA GLN A 450 -1.14 38.75 -16.35
C GLN A 450 -1.68 40.10 -15.86
N LYS A 451 -1.05 40.72 -14.85
CA LYS A 451 -1.41 42.06 -14.36
C LYS A 451 -1.17 43.13 -15.44
N ALA A 452 -0.03 43.09 -16.14
CA ALA A 452 0.28 44.00 -17.24
C ALA A 452 -0.69 43.87 -18.42
N VAL A 453 -1.07 42.63 -18.78
CA VAL A 453 -2.09 42.36 -19.81
C VAL A 453 -3.46 42.90 -19.40
N LYS A 454 -3.88 42.71 -18.13
CA LYS A 454 -5.13 43.27 -17.60
C LYS A 454 -5.12 44.80 -17.60
N ALA A 455 -3.96 45.42 -17.35
CA ALA A 455 -3.77 46.88 -17.39
C ALA A 455 -3.61 47.44 -18.82
N GLN A 456 -3.64 46.59 -19.85
CA GLN A 456 -3.40 46.94 -21.26
C GLN A 456 -1.99 47.52 -21.53
N ASP A 457 -1.02 47.27 -20.65
CA ASP A 457 0.38 47.63 -20.88
C ASP A 457 1.09 46.51 -21.66
N TYR A 458 0.94 46.56 -22.99
CA TYR A 458 1.47 45.55 -23.89
C TYR A 458 3.01 45.59 -24.01
N LEU A 459 3.64 46.73 -23.72
CA LEU A 459 5.11 46.86 -23.77
C LEU A 459 5.73 46.12 -22.58
N GLU A 460 5.18 46.32 -21.39
CA GLU A 460 5.67 45.64 -20.19
C GLU A 460 5.33 44.15 -20.21
N ALA A 461 4.14 43.77 -20.69
CA ALA A 461 3.77 42.37 -20.89
C ALA A 461 4.72 41.64 -21.86
N ARG A 462 5.24 42.33 -22.88
CA ARG A 462 6.22 41.76 -23.81
C ARG A 462 7.58 41.52 -23.16
N LYS A 463 8.09 42.48 -22.38
CA LYS A 463 9.36 42.31 -21.64
C LYS A 463 9.28 41.15 -20.65
N LEU A 464 8.19 41.07 -19.90
CA LEU A 464 7.96 39.98 -18.93
C LEU A 464 7.86 38.61 -19.63
N LYS A 465 7.29 38.57 -20.84
CA LYS A 465 7.28 37.34 -21.67
C LYS A 465 8.68 36.93 -22.11
N ASP A 466 9.49 37.88 -22.60
CA ASP A 466 10.87 37.59 -23.02
C ASP A 466 11.72 37.13 -21.81
N GLU A 467 11.46 37.67 -20.62
CA GLU A 467 12.11 37.25 -19.38
C GLU A 467 11.65 35.86 -18.88
N GLU A 468 10.36 35.55 -18.99
CA GLU A 468 9.82 34.20 -18.74
C GLU A 468 10.45 33.16 -19.67
N GLU A 469 10.54 33.45 -20.98
CA GLU A 469 11.18 32.56 -21.95
C GLU A 469 12.66 32.32 -21.62
N ARG A 470 13.39 33.36 -21.17
CA ARG A 470 14.78 33.22 -20.71
C ARG A 470 14.89 32.35 -19.45
N LEU A 471 14.08 32.61 -18.43
CA LEU A 471 14.10 31.81 -17.19
C LEU A 471 13.69 30.36 -17.44
N GLN A 472 12.76 30.12 -18.37
CA GLN A 472 12.38 28.77 -18.77
C GLN A 472 13.54 28.02 -19.44
N MET A 473 14.34 28.69 -20.27
CA MET A 473 15.55 28.09 -20.85
C MET A 473 16.61 27.79 -19.78
N GLU A 474 16.78 28.68 -18.80
CA GLU A 474 17.70 28.47 -17.67
C GLU A 474 17.24 27.31 -16.77
N LEU A 475 15.93 27.22 -16.49
CA LEU A 475 15.31 26.12 -15.75
C LEU A 475 15.52 24.78 -16.47
N ASN A 476 15.23 24.71 -17.77
CA ASN A 476 15.43 23.48 -18.54
C ASN A 476 16.91 23.05 -18.55
N SER A 477 17.85 24.00 -18.65
CA SER A 477 19.29 23.73 -18.59
C SER A 477 19.73 23.23 -17.20
N ALA A 478 19.17 23.80 -16.13
CA ALA A 478 19.43 23.36 -14.76
C ALA A 478 18.84 21.97 -14.49
N GLN A 479 17.64 21.68 -14.98
CA GLN A 479 17.00 20.37 -14.92
C GLN A 479 17.81 19.32 -15.68
N ASP A 480 18.24 19.60 -16.92
CA ASP A 480 19.05 18.69 -17.73
C ASP A 480 20.41 18.35 -17.07
N LYS A 481 21.01 19.32 -16.36
CA LYS A 481 22.24 19.10 -15.58
C LYS A 481 21.96 18.24 -14.35
N TRP A 482 20.88 18.54 -13.63
CA TRP A 482 20.50 17.79 -12.43
C TRP A 482 20.15 16.34 -12.76
N ASP A 483 19.39 16.09 -13.84
CA ASP A 483 19.06 14.73 -14.30
C ASP A 483 20.31 13.90 -14.65
N LYS A 484 21.35 14.55 -15.19
CA LYS A 484 22.64 13.89 -15.46
C LYS A 484 23.39 13.59 -14.16
N ASP A 485 23.46 14.56 -13.25
CA ASP A 485 24.13 14.40 -11.96
C ASP A 485 23.47 13.30 -11.11
N VAL A 486 22.13 13.23 -11.12
CA VAL A 486 21.36 12.17 -10.44
C VAL A 486 21.71 10.81 -11.03
N LYS A 487 21.71 10.66 -12.36
CA LYS A 487 22.06 9.39 -13.02
C LYS A 487 23.50 8.93 -12.77
N GLU A 488 24.43 9.88 -12.59
CA GLU A 488 25.83 9.56 -12.29
C GLU A 488 26.04 9.20 -10.81
N LYS A 489 25.30 9.83 -9.89
CA LYS A 489 25.41 9.61 -8.45
C LYS A 489 24.33 8.65 -7.96
N LYS A 490 24.55 7.36 -8.18
CA LYS A 490 23.68 6.32 -7.60
C LYS A 490 23.89 6.20 -6.10
N GLU A 491 22.79 6.25 -5.37
CA GLU A 491 22.79 6.06 -3.92
C GLU A 491 22.87 4.56 -3.58
N THR A 492 23.52 4.24 -2.46
CA THR A 492 23.72 2.84 -2.06
C THR A 492 22.68 2.42 -1.02
N VAL A 493 21.98 1.32 -1.29
CA VAL A 493 21.04 0.69 -0.35
C VAL A 493 21.82 -0.25 0.57
N SER A 494 21.79 0.08 1.87
CA SER A 494 22.41 -0.70 2.94
C SER A 494 21.41 -1.61 3.65
N GLU A 495 21.90 -2.57 4.43
CA GLU A 495 21.08 -3.39 5.34
C GLU A 495 20.20 -2.55 6.28
N GLU A 496 20.68 -1.38 6.73
CA GLU A 496 19.92 -0.50 7.62
C GLU A 496 18.69 0.10 6.93
N ASN A 497 18.80 0.41 5.62
CA ASN A 497 17.67 0.90 4.83
C ASN A 497 16.60 -0.18 4.67
N VAL A 498 17.02 -1.43 4.44
CA VAL A 498 16.11 -2.57 4.35
C VAL A 498 15.42 -2.83 5.70
N ALA A 499 16.15 -2.75 6.81
CA ALA A 499 15.56 -2.91 8.15
C ALA A 499 14.51 -1.83 8.44
N GLU A 500 14.75 -0.58 8.05
CA GLU A 500 13.77 0.50 8.18
C GLU A 500 12.49 0.22 7.38
N VAL A 501 12.63 -0.31 6.16
CA VAL A 501 11.50 -0.69 5.31
C VAL A 501 10.72 -1.86 5.89
N VAL A 502 11.38 -2.97 6.22
CA VAL A 502 10.73 -4.12 6.84
C VAL A 502 10.05 -3.72 8.15
N SER A 503 10.60 -2.75 8.87
CA SER A 503 10.00 -2.21 10.07
C SER A 503 8.68 -1.50 9.82
N MET A 504 8.59 -0.70 8.75
CA MET A 504 7.33 -0.08 8.35
C MET A 504 6.32 -1.10 7.83
N MET A 505 6.76 -2.05 7.00
CA MET A 505 5.88 -3.09 6.44
C MET A 505 5.26 -3.97 7.52
N SER A 506 6.05 -4.36 8.52
CA SER A 506 5.62 -5.25 9.61
C SER A 506 5.03 -4.50 10.81
N GLY A 507 5.27 -3.19 10.93
CA GLY A 507 5.00 -2.42 12.15
C GLY A 507 5.94 -2.76 13.32
N VAL A 508 7.01 -3.52 13.09
CA VAL A 508 7.93 -4.01 14.12
C VAL A 508 9.27 -3.28 14.00
N PRO A 509 9.84 -2.68 15.05
CA PRO A 509 11.18 -2.12 15.01
C PRO A 509 12.25 -3.18 14.66
N VAL A 510 12.85 -3.12 13.46
CA VAL A 510 13.90 -4.06 13.01
C VAL A 510 15.32 -3.48 13.21
N THR A 511 15.46 -2.39 13.95
CA THR A 511 16.77 -1.76 14.22
C THR A 511 17.76 -2.76 14.80
N LYS A 512 19.04 -2.70 14.36
CA LYS A 512 20.14 -3.59 14.79
C LYS A 512 20.01 -4.04 16.26
N VAL A 513 19.71 -5.33 16.42
CA VAL A 513 19.61 -6.09 17.68
C VAL A 513 20.95 -6.12 18.47
N GLY A 514 22.05 -5.59 17.93
CA GLY A 514 23.39 -5.88 18.45
C GLY A 514 23.92 -5.04 19.62
N LYS A 515 23.58 -3.75 19.73
CA LYS A 515 24.18 -2.87 20.76
C LYS A 515 23.15 -2.09 21.57
N ASN A 516 22.32 -1.28 20.91
CA ASN A 516 21.31 -0.48 21.63
C ASN A 516 20.26 -1.33 22.36
N GLU A 517 19.91 -2.51 21.83
CA GLU A 517 18.91 -3.39 22.47
C GLU A 517 19.48 -4.11 23.69
N LEU A 518 20.73 -4.61 23.63
CA LEU A 518 21.41 -5.20 24.78
C LEU A 518 21.63 -4.17 25.90
N ASP A 519 21.99 -2.93 25.52
CA ASP A 519 22.13 -1.83 26.48
C ASP A 519 20.77 -1.44 27.09
N LYS A 520 19.70 -1.39 26.29
CA LYS A 520 18.32 -1.22 26.79
C LYS A 520 17.90 -2.35 27.73
N LEU A 521 18.22 -3.60 27.40
CA LEU A 521 17.95 -4.77 28.23
C LEU A 521 18.76 -4.77 29.53
N ALA A 522 19.98 -4.23 29.50
CA ALA A 522 20.81 -4.04 30.69
C ALA A 522 20.24 -2.96 31.62
N GLY A 523 19.70 -1.87 31.06
CA GLY A 523 19.02 -0.80 31.80
C GLY A 523 17.57 -1.09 32.21
N MET A 524 16.97 -2.17 31.68
CA MET A 524 15.54 -2.46 31.84
C MET A 524 15.09 -2.62 33.30
N ASP A 525 15.92 -3.24 34.14
CA ASP A 525 15.61 -3.43 35.56
C ASP A 525 15.40 -2.08 36.27
N GLY A 526 16.29 -1.11 36.02
CA GLY A 526 16.17 0.25 36.56
C GLY A 526 14.96 1.01 36.00
N ASN A 527 14.72 0.92 34.70
CA ASN A 527 13.59 1.59 34.05
C ASN A 527 12.23 1.07 34.55
N LEU A 528 12.11 -0.24 34.74
CA LEU A 528 10.89 -0.86 35.25
C LEU A 528 10.68 -0.56 36.73
N ASN A 529 11.72 -0.67 37.57
CA ASN A 529 11.64 -0.36 39.01
C ASN A 529 11.30 1.12 39.29
N GLY A 530 11.67 2.04 38.39
CA GLY A 530 11.26 3.45 38.48
C GLY A 530 9.76 3.69 38.24
N LYS A 531 9.07 2.75 37.57
CA LYS A 531 7.66 2.89 37.15
C LYS A 531 6.71 1.94 37.89
N VAL A 532 7.19 0.78 38.31
CA VAL A 532 6.42 -0.22 39.07
C VAL A 532 6.99 -0.30 40.48
N ILE A 533 6.30 0.33 41.42
CA ILE A 533 6.76 0.50 42.81
C ILE A 533 6.36 -0.70 43.67
N GLY A 534 7.25 -1.11 44.60
CA GLY A 534 6.99 -2.16 45.59
C GLY A 534 7.13 -3.59 45.07
N GLN A 535 7.60 -3.77 43.82
CA GLN A 535 7.60 -5.07 43.12
C GLN A 535 8.97 -5.43 42.50
N GLU A 536 10.07 -5.07 43.18
CA GLU A 536 11.44 -5.24 42.67
C GLU A 536 11.78 -6.71 42.33
N ASP A 537 11.36 -7.65 43.18
CA ASP A 537 11.57 -9.08 42.95
C ASP A 537 10.81 -9.58 41.70
N ALA A 538 9.62 -9.04 41.46
CA ALA A 538 8.80 -9.40 40.30
C ALA A 538 9.42 -8.89 39.01
N VAL A 539 9.85 -7.62 39.00
CA VAL A 539 10.57 -7.00 37.87
C VAL A 539 11.83 -7.80 37.54
N LYS A 540 12.66 -8.11 38.55
CA LYS A 540 13.92 -8.83 38.37
C LYS A 540 13.74 -10.21 37.75
N LYS A 541 12.70 -10.96 38.14
CA LYS A 541 12.39 -12.27 37.55
C LYS A 541 12.03 -12.15 36.07
N VAL A 542 11.15 -11.20 35.75
CA VAL A 542 10.68 -10.97 34.38
C VAL A 542 11.85 -10.53 33.48
N VAL A 543 12.65 -9.55 33.92
CA VAL A 543 13.81 -9.05 33.17
C VAL A 543 14.81 -10.17 32.89
N LYS A 544 15.13 -11.00 33.89
CA LYS A 544 16.03 -12.16 33.70
C LYS A 544 15.51 -13.17 32.66
N ALA A 545 14.20 -13.44 32.66
CA ALA A 545 13.60 -14.34 31.68
C ALA A 545 13.67 -13.78 30.26
N ILE A 546 13.39 -12.49 30.08
CA ILE A 546 13.50 -11.80 28.78
C ILE A 546 14.96 -11.77 28.29
N GLN A 547 15.90 -11.45 29.17
CA GLN A 547 17.35 -11.45 28.86
C GLN A 547 17.82 -12.83 28.38
N ARG A 548 17.36 -13.93 29.02
CA ARG A 548 17.71 -15.30 28.58
C ARG A 548 17.21 -15.60 27.16
N ASN A 549 15.99 -15.19 26.82
CA ASN A 549 15.45 -15.38 25.47
C ASN A 549 16.21 -14.54 24.44
N ARG A 550 16.45 -13.26 24.73
CA ARG A 550 17.15 -12.33 23.83
C ARG A 550 18.63 -12.66 23.64
N ALA A 551 19.27 -13.30 24.62
CA ALA A 551 20.62 -13.85 24.48
C ALA A 551 20.69 -15.13 23.62
N GLY A 552 19.55 -15.61 23.07
CA GLY A 552 19.49 -16.82 22.24
C GLY A 552 19.63 -18.12 23.04
N LEU A 553 19.49 -18.07 24.37
CA LEU A 553 19.63 -19.25 25.25
C LEU A 553 18.31 -20.02 25.44
N LYS A 554 17.21 -19.56 24.83
CA LYS A 554 15.88 -20.18 24.88
C LYS A 554 15.52 -20.74 23.49
N ASP A 555 14.65 -21.75 23.48
CA ASP A 555 14.10 -22.33 22.25
C ASP A 555 13.43 -21.24 21.38
N PRO A 556 13.83 -21.08 20.10
CA PRO A 556 13.25 -20.09 19.20
C PRO A 556 11.79 -20.38 18.82
N ASN A 557 11.28 -21.59 19.06
CA ASN A 557 9.91 -21.97 18.76
C ASN A 557 8.92 -21.64 19.88
N ARG A 558 9.36 -21.01 20.98
CA ARG A 558 8.49 -20.67 22.12
C ARG A 558 8.36 -19.15 22.27
N PRO A 559 7.29 -18.64 22.90
CA PRO A 559 7.15 -17.22 23.20
C PRO A 559 8.36 -16.66 23.98
N ILE A 560 8.62 -15.36 23.83
CA ILE A 560 9.76 -14.65 24.46
C ILE A 560 9.79 -14.93 25.97
N GLY A 561 8.63 -14.84 26.61
CA GLY A 561 8.46 -15.11 28.03
C GLY A 561 7.03 -15.52 28.34
N THR A 562 6.87 -16.46 29.27
CA THR A 562 5.56 -16.88 29.76
C THR A 562 5.54 -16.83 31.28
N PHE A 563 4.65 -16.01 31.84
CA PHE A 563 4.61 -15.73 33.27
C PHE A 563 3.22 -15.91 33.87
N ILE A 564 3.16 -16.39 35.10
CA ILE A 564 1.96 -16.29 35.95
C ILE A 564 2.19 -15.21 37.01
N PHE A 565 1.38 -14.16 37.02
CA PHE A 565 1.40 -13.07 37.98
C PHE A 565 0.37 -13.32 39.09
N LEU A 566 0.86 -13.52 40.31
CA LEU A 566 0.06 -13.82 41.50
C LEU A 566 0.12 -12.69 42.50
N GLY A 567 -1.03 -12.33 43.07
CA GLY A 567 -1.12 -11.26 44.06
C GLY A 567 -2.55 -10.76 44.20
N THR A 568 -2.82 -9.96 45.23
CA THR A 568 -4.15 -9.35 45.43
C THR A 568 -4.47 -8.35 44.32
N THR A 569 -5.74 -7.95 44.21
CA THR A 569 -6.12 -6.91 43.26
C THR A 569 -5.48 -5.58 43.63
N GLY A 570 -4.95 -4.83 42.66
CA GLY A 570 -4.44 -3.48 42.86
C GLY A 570 -2.97 -3.35 43.29
N VAL A 571 -2.18 -4.43 43.27
CA VAL A 571 -0.74 -4.43 43.62
C VAL A 571 0.22 -4.14 42.45
N GLY A 572 -0.28 -4.05 41.21
CA GLY A 572 0.53 -3.67 40.05
C GLY A 572 0.72 -4.74 38.96
N LYS A 573 0.04 -5.89 39.03
CA LYS A 573 0.12 -6.96 38.00
C LYS A 573 -0.09 -6.45 36.57
N THR A 574 -1.21 -5.78 36.33
CA THR A 574 -1.55 -5.19 35.03
C THR A 574 -0.66 -4.00 34.66
N GLU A 575 -0.16 -3.26 35.66
CA GLU A 575 0.71 -2.11 35.41
C GLU A 575 2.08 -2.57 34.91
N LEU A 576 2.65 -3.63 35.49
CA LEU A 576 3.90 -4.21 34.98
C LEU A 576 3.76 -4.65 33.52
N ALA A 577 2.65 -5.30 33.14
CA ALA A 577 2.39 -5.68 31.75
C ALA A 577 2.32 -4.46 30.80
N LYS A 578 1.68 -3.36 31.23
CA LYS A 578 1.62 -2.10 30.45
C LYS A 578 2.99 -1.47 30.28
N VAL A 579 3.75 -1.34 31.37
CA VAL A 579 5.09 -0.74 31.33
C VAL A 579 6.01 -1.61 30.47
N MET A 580 5.91 -2.94 30.56
CA MET A 580 6.64 -3.85 29.68
C MET A 580 6.33 -3.62 28.21
N ALA A 581 5.05 -3.50 27.83
CA ALA A 581 4.68 -3.22 26.44
C ALA A 581 5.33 -1.93 25.92
N ARG A 582 5.31 -0.87 26.75
CA ARG A 582 5.93 0.41 26.42
C ARG A 582 7.46 0.36 26.33
N GLU A 583 8.14 -0.32 27.25
CA GLU A 583 9.61 -0.37 27.28
C GLU A 583 10.19 -1.32 26.23
N LEU A 584 9.49 -2.42 25.92
CA LEU A 584 9.97 -3.44 25.00
C LEU A 584 9.57 -3.19 23.55
N PHE A 585 8.36 -2.66 23.33
CA PHE A 585 7.77 -2.51 22.02
C PHE A 585 7.47 -1.04 21.66
N GLU A 586 7.90 -0.08 22.50
CA GLU A 586 7.77 1.37 22.28
C GLU A 586 6.33 1.85 22.03
N SER A 587 5.33 1.04 22.41
CA SER A 587 3.91 1.34 22.18
C SER A 587 3.03 0.74 23.28
N ASP A 588 2.11 1.56 23.80
CA ASP A 588 1.07 1.12 24.74
C ASP A 588 0.06 0.19 24.05
N GLU A 589 -0.11 0.32 22.73
CA GLU A 589 -1.04 -0.49 21.97
C GLU A 589 -0.52 -1.90 21.65
N SER A 590 0.72 -2.20 22.04
CA SER A 590 1.29 -3.55 21.98
C SER A 590 0.85 -4.42 23.16
N LEU A 591 0.01 -3.90 24.07
CA LEU A 591 -0.66 -4.70 25.10
C LEU A 591 -2.00 -5.24 24.56
N ILE A 592 -2.05 -6.54 24.31
CA ILE A 592 -3.28 -7.26 23.99
C ILE A 592 -3.85 -7.79 25.31
N ARG A 593 -4.93 -7.17 25.80
CA ARG A 593 -5.59 -7.58 27.06
C ARG A 593 -6.87 -8.34 26.78
N ILE A 594 -7.00 -9.51 27.39
CA ILE A 594 -8.19 -10.36 27.31
C ILE A 594 -8.60 -10.77 28.72
N ASP A 595 -9.86 -10.52 29.08
CA ASP A 595 -10.44 -10.92 30.37
C ASP A 595 -10.98 -12.35 30.29
N MET A 596 -10.42 -13.25 31.09
CA MET A 596 -10.82 -14.66 31.08
C MET A 596 -12.19 -14.92 31.73
N SER A 597 -12.75 -13.93 32.44
CA SER A 597 -14.14 -13.96 32.90
C SER A 597 -15.14 -14.02 31.73
N GLU A 598 -14.77 -13.51 30.54
CA GLU A 598 -15.62 -13.60 29.34
C GLU A 598 -15.61 -14.98 28.68
N TYR A 599 -14.70 -15.87 29.11
CA TYR A 599 -14.44 -17.19 28.53
C TYR A 599 -14.69 -18.32 29.53
N MET A 600 -15.58 -18.09 30.51
CA MET A 600 -16.03 -19.10 31.47
C MET A 600 -16.84 -20.22 30.80
N GLU A 601 -17.57 -19.88 29.73
CA GLU A 601 -18.43 -20.81 29.02
C GLU A 601 -17.72 -21.43 27.81
N LYS A 602 -18.04 -22.69 27.52
CA LYS A 602 -17.44 -23.44 26.40
C LYS A 602 -17.63 -22.76 25.04
N PHE A 603 -18.80 -22.16 24.78
CA PHE A 603 -19.08 -21.48 23.51
C PHE A 603 -18.30 -20.17 23.35
N ALA A 604 -17.90 -19.53 24.45
CA ALA A 604 -17.11 -18.30 24.38
C ALA A 604 -15.66 -18.58 23.96
N VAL A 605 -15.13 -19.79 24.22
CA VAL A 605 -13.75 -20.19 23.87
C VAL A 605 -13.48 -20.06 22.37
N SER A 606 -14.48 -20.35 21.53
CA SER A 606 -14.35 -20.21 20.08
C SER A 606 -14.29 -18.76 19.60
N ARG A 607 -14.40 -17.76 20.49
CA ARG A 607 -14.14 -16.35 20.14
C ARG A 607 -12.65 -15.99 20.26
N LEU A 608 -11.80 -16.80 20.92
CA LEU A 608 -10.37 -16.53 21.06
C LEU A 608 -9.59 -16.85 19.78
N VAL A 609 -9.72 -18.11 19.36
CA VAL A 609 -9.50 -18.60 17.99
C VAL A 609 -10.81 -18.26 17.24
N GLY A 610 -11.16 -18.70 16.05
CA GLY A 610 -12.45 -18.34 15.45
C GLY A 610 -13.55 -19.36 15.73
N ALA A 611 -14.80 -18.99 15.42
CA ALA A 611 -15.87 -19.98 15.36
C ALA A 611 -15.56 -21.02 14.27
N PRO A 612 -15.88 -22.32 14.46
CA PRO A 612 -15.67 -23.33 13.43
C PRO A 612 -16.66 -23.17 12.24
N PRO A 613 -16.36 -23.78 11.07
CA PRO A 613 -17.24 -23.68 9.89
C PRO A 613 -18.68 -24.10 10.19
N GLY A 614 -19.64 -23.24 9.83
CA GLY A 614 -21.07 -23.48 10.02
C GLY A 614 -21.70 -22.83 11.26
N TYR A 615 -20.92 -22.09 12.06
CA TYR A 615 -21.41 -21.30 13.20
C TYR A 615 -21.43 -19.79 12.86
N VAL A 616 -22.32 -19.04 13.51
CA VAL A 616 -22.38 -17.57 13.37
C VAL A 616 -21.05 -16.96 13.83
N GLY A 617 -20.46 -16.09 13.00
CA GLY A 617 -19.14 -15.50 13.27
C GLY A 617 -17.96 -16.30 12.68
N TYR A 618 -18.20 -17.33 11.84
CA TYR A 618 -17.11 -18.05 11.15
C TYR A 618 -16.19 -17.15 10.30
N GLU A 619 -16.74 -16.08 9.74
CA GLU A 619 -15.97 -15.11 8.93
C GLU A 619 -15.24 -14.07 9.78
N GLU A 620 -15.64 -13.90 11.04
CA GLU A 620 -14.97 -13.05 12.02
C GLU A 620 -13.86 -13.89 12.69
N GLY A 621 -12.62 -13.72 12.24
CA GLY A 621 -11.46 -14.42 12.84
C GLY A 621 -11.37 -14.22 14.37
N GLY A 622 -10.60 -15.07 15.05
CA GLY A 622 -10.56 -15.05 16.51
C GLY A 622 -9.99 -13.77 17.12
N GLN A 623 -10.51 -13.35 18.27
CA GLN A 623 -10.09 -12.12 18.94
C GLN A 623 -8.61 -12.13 19.35
N LEU A 624 -8.12 -13.27 19.84
CA LEU A 624 -6.70 -13.42 20.20
C LEU A 624 -5.85 -13.63 18.95
N THR A 625 -6.29 -14.51 18.05
CA THR A 625 -5.54 -14.84 16.83
C THR A 625 -5.40 -13.64 15.89
N GLU A 626 -6.45 -12.84 15.69
CA GLU A 626 -6.41 -11.63 14.88
C GLU A 626 -5.59 -10.51 15.52
N ALA A 627 -5.70 -10.32 16.84
CA ALA A 627 -4.92 -9.30 17.55
C ALA A 627 -3.41 -9.59 17.43
N VAL A 628 -3.01 -10.85 17.62
CA VAL A 628 -1.60 -11.27 17.50
C VAL A 628 -1.15 -11.30 16.04
N ARG A 629 -2.02 -11.68 15.10
CA ARG A 629 -1.72 -11.59 13.66
C ARG A 629 -1.38 -10.16 13.22
N ARG A 630 -2.15 -9.17 13.69
CA ARG A 630 -1.93 -7.75 13.38
C ARG A 630 -0.73 -7.18 14.14
N LYS A 631 -0.46 -7.68 15.35
CA LYS A 631 0.65 -7.23 16.21
C LYS A 631 1.39 -8.44 16.79
N PRO A 632 2.33 -9.06 16.02
CA PRO A 632 3.05 -10.25 16.45
C PRO A 632 4.00 -10.00 17.64
N TYR A 633 4.39 -8.73 17.84
CA TYR A 633 5.25 -8.26 18.93
C TYR A 633 4.38 -7.57 19.99
N ALA A 634 3.86 -8.38 20.90
CA ALA A 634 2.89 -7.90 21.86
C ALA A 634 3.09 -8.55 23.24
N VAL A 635 2.67 -7.83 24.27
CA VAL A 635 2.39 -8.41 25.57
C VAL A 635 0.95 -8.90 25.57
N VAL A 636 0.74 -10.21 25.62
CA VAL A 636 -0.58 -10.83 25.72
C VAL A 636 -0.90 -11.03 27.20
N LEU A 637 -1.83 -10.22 27.71
CA LEU A 637 -2.28 -10.27 29.09
C LEU A 637 -3.64 -10.98 29.19
N LEU A 638 -3.63 -12.16 29.79
CA LEU A 638 -4.82 -12.96 30.10
C LEU A 638 -5.16 -12.75 31.57
N ASP A 639 -6.17 -11.92 31.83
CA ASP A 639 -6.55 -11.49 33.18
C ASP A 639 -7.47 -12.53 33.82
N GLU A 640 -7.27 -12.82 35.11
CA GLU A 640 -8.10 -13.75 35.91
C GLU A 640 -8.22 -15.17 35.33
N ILE A 641 -7.09 -15.76 34.93
CA ILE A 641 -7.02 -17.06 34.24
C ILE A 641 -7.71 -18.21 34.99
N GLU A 642 -7.85 -18.12 36.31
CA GLU A 642 -8.56 -19.10 37.12
C GLU A 642 -10.06 -19.23 36.80
N LYS A 643 -10.66 -18.23 36.14
CA LYS A 643 -12.07 -18.24 35.75
C LYS A 643 -12.29 -18.87 34.37
N ALA A 644 -11.24 -19.03 33.57
CA ALA A 644 -11.34 -19.55 32.21
C ALA A 644 -11.92 -20.98 32.18
N HIS A 645 -12.66 -21.30 31.12
CA HIS A 645 -13.03 -22.68 30.83
C HIS A 645 -11.78 -23.56 30.58
N PRO A 646 -11.77 -24.85 30.99
CA PRO A 646 -10.64 -25.76 30.77
C PRO A 646 -10.13 -25.84 29.32
N ASP A 647 -11.02 -25.70 28.33
CA ASP A 647 -10.65 -25.74 26.90
C ASP A 647 -9.73 -24.58 26.47
N VAL A 648 -9.72 -23.45 27.20
CA VAL A 648 -8.79 -22.34 26.95
C VAL A 648 -7.33 -22.80 27.17
N PHE A 649 -7.08 -23.63 28.18
CA PHE A 649 -5.74 -24.11 28.49
C PHE A 649 -5.16 -25.01 27.40
N ASN A 650 -6.00 -25.72 26.64
CA ASN A 650 -5.54 -26.53 25.50
C ASN A 650 -4.98 -25.63 24.38
N ILE A 651 -5.64 -24.52 24.10
CA ILE A 651 -5.17 -23.52 23.13
C ILE A 651 -3.87 -22.89 23.63
N LEU A 652 -3.80 -22.55 24.91
CA LEU A 652 -2.58 -21.99 25.51
C LEU A 652 -1.42 -22.99 25.47
N LEU A 653 -1.63 -24.26 25.79
CA LEU A 653 -0.59 -25.29 25.69
C LEU A 653 0.02 -25.35 24.29
N GLN A 654 -0.81 -25.30 23.24
CA GLN A 654 -0.33 -25.25 21.86
C GLN A 654 0.57 -24.01 21.62
N ILE A 655 0.12 -22.84 22.06
CA ILE A 655 0.88 -21.60 21.94
C ILE A 655 2.21 -21.67 22.71
N LEU A 656 2.20 -22.24 23.92
CA LEU A 656 3.38 -22.33 24.79
C LEU A 656 4.40 -23.38 24.33
N ASP A 657 3.97 -24.37 23.55
CA ASP A 657 4.83 -25.46 23.07
C ASP A 657 5.35 -25.21 21.66
N GLU A 658 4.45 -24.87 20.74
CA GLU A 658 4.77 -24.75 19.32
C GLU A 658 5.02 -23.30 18.89
N GLY A 659 4.70 -22.33 19.76
CA GLY A 659 4.82 -20.91 19.46
C GLY A 659 3.83 -20.43 18.40
N HIS A 660 2.83 -21.23 18.06
CA HIS A 660 1.80 -20.89 17.10
C HIS A 660 0.46 -21.56 17.44
N VAL A 661 -0.61 -21.01 16.89
CA VAL A 661 -1.95 -21.60 16.95
C VAL A 661 -2.59 -21.51 15.57
N THR A 662 -3.39 -22.50 15.20
CA THR A 662 -4.15 -22.47 13.95
C THR A 662 -5.53 -21.90 14.21
N ASP A 663 -5.89 -20.84 13.49
CA ASP A 663 -7.21 -20.24 13.56
C ASP A 663 -8.28 -21.11 12.87
N SER A 664 -9.57 -20.83 13.09
CA SER A 664 -10.69 -21.57 12.48
C SER A 664 -10.71 -21.53 10.95
N LEU A 665 -10.06 -20.52 10.37
CA LEU A 665 -9.86 -20.34 8.94
C LEU A 665 -8.61 -21.08 8.42
N GLY A 666 -7.97 -21.92 9.23
CA GLY A 666 -6.79 -22.71 8.85
C GLY A 666 -5.48 -21.92 8.83
N ARG A 667 -5.50 -20.64 9.24
CA ARG A 667 -4.33 -19.76 9.25
C ARG A 667 -3.46 -20.03 10.47
N LYS A 668 -2.15 -20.18 10.27
CA LYS A 668 -1.17 -20.39 11.35
C LYS A 668 -0.69 -19.05 11.90
N ILE A 669 -1.02 -18.74 13.14
CA ILE A 669 -0.69 -17.47 13.81
C ILE A 669 0.52 -17.65 14.70
N ASP A 670 1.50 -16.76 14.58
CA ASP A 670 2.80 -16.84 15.27
C ASP A 670 2.79 -16.06 16.61
N PHE A 671 3.14 -16.74 17.69
CA PHE A 671 3.25 -16.21 19.05
C PHE A 671 4.71 -16.17 19.55
N ARG A 672 5.70 -16.60 18.76
CA ARG A 672 7.11 -16.67 19.17
C ARG A 672 7.67 -15.31 19.60
N ASN A 673 7.13 -14.22 19.05
CA ASN A 673 7.52 -12.84 19.36
C ASN A 673 6.66 -12.18 20.44
N THR A 674 5.82 -12.94 21.14
CA THR A 674 4.95 -12.42 22.21
C THR A 674 5.49 -12.70 23.60
N ILE A 675 5.10 -11.86 24.56
CA ILE A 675 5.23 -12.16 25.99
C ILE A 675 3.85 -12.46 26.55
N ILE A 676 3.67 -13.64 27.11
CA ILE A 676 2.37 -14.10 27.62
C ILE A 676 2.37 -13.94 29.14
N ILE A 677 1.43 -13.16 29.65
CA ILE A 677 1.24 -12.88 31.07
C ILE A 677 -0.15 -13.36 31.48
N LEU A 678 -0.20 -14.28 32.43
CA LEU A 678 -1.41 -14.80 33.02
C LEU A 678 -1.56 -14.16 34.40
N THR A 679 -2.61 -13.38 34.67
CA THR A 679 -2.84 -12.89 36.04
C THR A 679 -3.77 -13.85 36.78
N SER A 680 -3.51 -14.02 38.08
CA SER A 680 -4.43 -14.75 38.95
C SER A 680 -4.45 -14.20 40.37
N ASN A 681 -5.61 -14.32 41.02
CA ASN A 681 -5.79 -14.00 42.44
C ASN A 681 -5.75 -15.25 43.34
N ILE A 682 -5.40 -16.43 42.79
CA ILE A 682 -5.32 -17.69 43.54
C ILE A 682 -4.36 -17.60 44.72
N GLY A 683 -4.74 -18.20 45.86
CA GLY A 683 -3.92 -18.29 47.07
C GLY A 683 -3.89 -17.00 47.91
N THR A 684 -4.47 -15.90 47.43
CA THR A 684 -4.47 -14.62 48.16
C THR A 684 -5.39 -14.61 49.39
N ARG A 685 -6.49 -15.38 49.38
CA ARG A 685 -7.40 -15.52 50.54
C ARG A 685 -6.77 -16.37 51.64
N ASP A 686 -6.16 -17.50 51.26
CA ASP A 686 -5.45 -18.39 52.18
C ASP A 686 -4.22 -17.72 52.82
N LEU A 687 -3.66 -16.67 52.19
CA LEU A 687 -2.63 -15.84 52.81
C LEU A 687 -3.18 -14.88 53.86
N LYS A 688 -4.42 -14.38 53.68
CA LYS A 688 -5.07 -13.43 54.60
C LYS A 688 -5.48 -14.11 55.90
N ASP A 689 -6.04 -15.31 55.82
CA ASP A 689 -6.52 -16.05 57.01
C ASP A 689 -5.39 -16.47 57.96
N PHE A 690 -4.13 -16.39 57.51
CA PHE A 690 -2.94 -16.72 58.29
C PHE A 690 -2.14 -15.47 58.75
N GLY A 691 -2.58 -14.26 58.40
CA GLY A 691 -1.89 -13.00 58.70
C GLY A 691 -2.34 -12.36 60.03
N ASP A 692 -1.37 -12.14 60.91
CA ASP A 692 -1.40 -11.40 62.19
C ASP A 692 -2.05 -12.08 63.41
N GLY A 693 -1.34 -13.10 63.93
CA GLY A 693 -1.28 -13.31 65.37
C GLY A 693 -0.52 -12.18 66.06
N VAL A 694 -1.21 -11.41 66.91
CA VAL A 694 -0.68 -10.27 67.69
C VAL A 694 0.61 -10.67 68.45
N GLY A 695 1.75 -10.04 68.12
CA GLY A 695 2.94 -10.06 69.00
C GLY A 695 4.31 -10.14 68.32
N PHE A 696 5.03 -9.00 68.32
CA PHE A 696 6.48 -8.80 68.16
C PHE A 696 7.19 -9.66 67.09
N GLY A 697 7.47 -9.04 65.95
CA GLY A 697 8.19 -9.62 64.81
C GLY A 697 9.70 -9.36 64.85
N THR A 698 10.48 -10.37 65.21
CA THR A 698 11.93 -10.43 64.94
C THR A 698 12.20 -10.81 63.48
N THR A 699 13.35 -10.42 62.91
CA THR A 699 13.76 -10.66 61.52
C THR A 699 13.69 -12.13 61.07
N ALA A 700 13.86 -13.08 62.01
CA ALA A 700 13.70 -14.53 61.77
C ALA A 700 12.24 -14.97 61.53
N LYS A 701 11.24 -14.26 62.06
CA LYS A 701 9.82 -14.55 61.79
C LYS A 701 9.42 -14.14 60.37
N LYS A 702 9.99 -13.05 59.84
CA LYS A 702 9.74 -12.53 58.47
C LYS A 702 10.20 -13.52 57.38
N THR A 703 11.39 -14.09 57.53
CA THR A 703 11.92 -15.09 56.56
C THR A 703 11.13 -16.41 56.58
N THR A 704 10.62 -16.81 57.75
CA THR A 704 9.82 -18.04 57.89
C THR A 704 8.35 -17.85 57.47
N SER A 705 7.83 -16.61 57.46
CA SER A 705 6.48 -16.33 56.92
C SER A 705 6.48 -16.33 55.40
N ASP A 706 7.51 -15.80 54.76
CA ASP A 706 7.63 -15.77 53.29
C ASP A 706 7.76 -17.17 52.68
N SER A 707 8.54 -18.06 53.30
CA SER A 707 8.67 -19.44 52.81
C SER A 707 7.36 -20.21 52.91
N ARG A 708 6.60 -19.99 53.99
CA ARG A 708 5.27 -20.58 54.19
C ARG A 708 4.24 -20.00 53.21
N ALA A 709 4.23 -18.68 53.03
CA ALA A 709 3.40 -18.00 52.04
C ALA A 709 3.59 -18.58 50.63
N ARG A 710 4.85 -18.76 50.21
CA ARG A 710 5.19 -19.41 48.93
C ARG A 710 4.65 -20.83 48.82
N SER A 711 4.82 -21.64 49.87
CA SER A 711 4.32 -23.02 49.87
C SER A 711 2.78 -23.12 49.77
N THR A 712 2.07 -22.18 50.40
CA THR A 712 0.60 -22.10 50.31
C THR A 712 0.16 -21.73 48.90
N ILE A 713 0.82 -20.74 48.28
CA ILE A 713 0.56 -20.33 46.90
C ILE A 713 0.84 -21.49 45.94
N GLU A 714 1.97 -22.18 46.06
CA GLU A 714 2.32 -23.32 45.20
C GLU A 714 1.28 -24.45 45.29
N ASN A 715 0.81 -24.75 46.50
CA ASN A 715 -0.23 -25.76 46.70
C ASN A 715 -1.57 -25.33 46.09
N ALA A 716 -1.92 -24.03 46.16
CA ALA A 716 -3.12 -23.49 45.54
C ALA A 716 -3.03 -23.56 44.00
N LEU A 717 -1.87 -23.26 43.42
CA LEU A 717 -1.62 -23.37 41.98
C LEU A 717 -1.73 -24.80 41.48
N LYS A 718 -1.14 -25.77 42.18
CA LYS A 718 -1.22 -27.20 41.81
C LYS A 718 -2.64 -27.77 41.88
N LYS A 719 -3.53 -27.12 42.65
CA LYS A 719 -4.96 -27.48 42.69
C LYS A 719 -5.74 -26.84 41.54
N ALA A 720 -5.38 -25.63 41.14
CA ALA A 720 -6.10 -24.88 40.12
C ALA A 720 -5.65 -25.22 38.69
N PHE A 721 -4.38 -25.53 38.47
CA PHE A 721 -3.80 -25.77 37.16
C PHE A 721 -3.15 -27.16 37.08
N SER A 722 -3.18 -27.76 35.89
CA SER A 722 -2.52 -29.04 35.66
C SER A 722 -0.99 -28.91 35.76
N PRO A 723 -0.28 -29.94 36.23
CA PRO A 723 1.19 -29.94 36.24
C PRO A 723 1.79 -29.73 34.84
N GLU A 724 1.12 -30.25 33.80
CA GLU A 724 1.51 -30.06 32.41
C GLU A 724 1.56 -28.58 32.03
N PHE A 725 0.51 -27.82 32.36
CA PHE A 725 0.47 -26.38 32.10
C PHE A 725 1.55 -25.63 32.87
N LEU A 726 1.70 -25.92 34.17
CA LEU A 726 2.70 -25.25 35.01
C LEU A 726 4.14 -25.48 34.52
N ASN A 727 4.44 -26.67 34.00
CA ASN A 727 5.76 -26.98 33.44
C ASN A 727 6.07 -26.22 32.14
N ARG A 728 5.08 -25.61 31.48
CA ARG A 728 5.29 -24.81 30.27
C ARG A 728 5.52 -23.33 30.55
N ILE A 729 5.26 -22.87 31.79
CA ILE A 729 5.48 -21.50 32.24
C ILE A 729 6.97 -21.30 32.59
N ASP A 730 7.56 -20.17 32.21
CA ASP A 730 8.97 -19.89 32.50
C ASP A 730 9.22 -19.54 33.97
N ASP A 731 8.33 -18.75 34.57
CA ASP A 731 8.43 -18.35 35.98
C ASP A 731 7.05 -17.97 36.55
N ILE A 732 6.89 -18.22 37.86
CA ILE A 732 5.74 -17.79 38.65
C ILE A 732 6.18 -16.57 39.47
N VAL A 733 5.55 -15.44 39.19
CA VAL A 733 5.90 -14.13 39.72
C VAL A 733 4.89 -13.75 40.80
N ILE A 734 5.37 -13.63 42.03
CA ILE A 734 4.55 -13.27 43.20
C ILE A 734 4.72 -11.78 43.46
N PHE A 735 3.60 -11.07 43.54
CA PHE A 735 3.52 -9.65 43.85
C PHE A 735 3.24 -9.47 45.34
N ASN A 736 4.01 -8.61 45.96
CA ASN A 736 3.90 -8.30 47.38
C ASN A 736 2.75 -7.32 47.63
N SER A 737 2.22 -7.32 48.85
CA SER A 737 1.30 -6.27 49.30
C SER A 737 2.01 -4.93 49.37
N LEU A 738 1.33 -3.85 48.98
CA LEU A 738 1.90 -2.49 48.99
C LEU A 738 1.93 -1.91 50.40
N GLU A 739 3.07 -1.37 50.81
CA GLU A 739 3.24 -0.63 52.07
C GLU A 739 2.86 0.85 51.91
N LYS A 740 2.68 1.57 53.02
CA LYS A 740 2.28 3.00 52.99
C LYS A 740 3.29 3.86 52.21
N ASP A 741 4.57 3.54 52.31
CA ASP A 741 5.64 4.26 51.59
C ASP A 741 5.62 3.98 50.07
N ASP A 742 5.22 2.76 49.66
CA ASP A 742 5.01 2.45 48.24
C ASP A 742 3.89 3.30 47.66
N ILE A 743 2.79 3.48 48.41
CA ILE A 743 1.64 4.28 47.99
C ILE A 743 2.02 5.74 47.77
N LYS A 744 2.84 6.33 48.64
CA LYS A 744 3.33 7.71 48.46
C LYS A 744 4.08 7.88 47.14
N ARG A 745 4.97 6.95 46.82
CA ARG A 745 5.71 6.95 45.56
C ARG A 745 4.78 6.73 44.35
N ILE A 746 3.76 5.89 44.49
CA ILE A 746 2.75 5.68 43.43
C ILE A 746 1.91 6.96 43.21
N ILE A 747 1.59 7.71 44.26
CA ILE A 747 0.92 9.02 44.16
C ILE A 747 1.75 9.98 43.32
N ASP A 748 3.04 10.11 43.61
CA ASP A 748 3.92 11.01 42.84
C ASP A 748 3.91 10.64 41.34
N LEU A 749 3.92 9.34 41.00
CA LEU A 749 3.82 8.87 39.61
C LEU A 749 2.49 9.23 38.94
N GLU A 750 1.36 9.07 39.62
CA GLU A 750 0.05 9.43 39.08
C GLU A 750 -0.14 10.95 38.99
N LEU A 751 0.36 11.71 39.97
CA LEU A 751 0.33 13.17 39.95
C LEU A 751 1.17 13.75 38.84
N ASN A 752 2.33 13.18 38.51
CA ASN A 752 3.13 13.63 37.36
C ASN A 752 2.34 13.59 36.04
N LYS A 753 1.45 12.59 35.86
CA LYS A 753 0.56 12.53 34.69
C LYS A 753 -0.47 13.66 34.70
N LEU A 754 -0.98 14.03 35.88
CA LEU A 754 -1.89 15.16 36.06
C LEU A 754 -1.17 16.50 35.82
N TYR A 755 0.00 16.69 36.40
CA TYR A 755 0.81 17.91 36.23
C TYR A 755 1.16 18.16 34.78
N SER A 756 1.58 17.14 34.02
CA SER A 756 1.86 17.30 32.58
C SER A 756 0.63 17.74 31.77
N ARG A 757 -0.59 17.30 32.15
CA ARG A 757 -1.84 17.77 31.52
C ARG A 757 -2.15 19.23 31.89
N LEU A 758 -1.93 19.60 33.15
CA LEU A 758 -2.18 20.96 33.64
C LEU A 758 -1.18 21.98 33.10
N GLU A 759 0.10 21.61 32.95
CA GLU A 759 1.13 22.45 32.36
C GLU A 759 0.83 22.79 30.89
N LYS A 760 0.31 21.83 30.12
CA LYS A 760 -0.16 22.07 28.75
C LYS A 760 -1.32 23.07 28.67
N LEU A 761 -2.10 23.17 29.74
CA LEU A 761 -3.19 24.13 29.90
C LEU A 761 -2.70 25.46 30.52
N GLY A 762 -1.40 25.59 30.82
CA GLY A 762 -0.81 26.81 31.39
C GLY A 762 -0.93 26.94 32.91
N TYR A 763 -1.28 25.87 33.62
CA TYR A 763 -1.43 25.87 35.09
C TYR A 763 -0.34 25.05 35.77
N LYS A 764 0.18 25.53 36.90
CA LYS A 764 1.11 24.79 37.75
C LYS A 764 0.44 24.44 39.07
N VAL A 765 0.54 23.19 39.51
CA VAL A 765 -0.04 22.72 40.77
C VAL A 765 1.04 22.01 41.59
N GLU A 766 1.07 22.30 42.89
CA GLU A 766 1.97 21.68 43.86
C GLU A 766 1.15 21.17 45.05
N LEU A 767 1.44 19.96 45.53
CA LEU A 767 0.81 19.38 46.72
C LEU A 767 1.77 19.46 47.92
N THR A 768 1.25 19.81 49.09
CA THR A 768 2.00 19.68 50.36
C THR A 768 2.16 18.21 50.76
N GLU A 769 3.19 17.91 51.56
CA GLU A 769 3.40 16.54 52.07
C GLU A 769 2.23 16.06 52.93
N GLU A 770 1.59 16.95 53.67
CA GLU A 770 0.38 16.66 54.47
C GLU A 770 -0.82 16.30 53.57
N ALA A 771 -0.98 16.98 52.42
CA ALA A 771 -1.97 16.63 51.42
C ALA A 771 -1.69 15.26 50.80
N LYS A 772 -0.43 14.92 50.52
CA LYS A 772 -0.04 13.58 50.03
C LYS A 772 -0.32 12.49 51.05
N ASP A 773 -0.05 12.73 52.33
CA ASP A 773 -0.36 11.80 53.42
C ASP A 773 -1.85 11.52 53.52
N PHE A 774 -2.68 12.56 53.42
CA PHE A 774 -4.14 12.41 53.39
C PHE A 774 -4.63 11.59 52.20
N ILE A 775 -4.11 11.86 50.99
CA ILE A 775 -4.46 11.10 49.79
C ILE A 775 -3.97 9.65 49.90
N SER A 776 -2.82 9.40 50.53
CA SER A 776 -2.32 8.05 50.80
C SER A 776 -3.27 7.27 51.70
N GLU A 777 -3.80 7.90 52.75
CA GLU A 777 -4.73 7.26 53.68
C GLU A 777 -6.10 6.99 53.07
N LYS A 778 -6.59 7.87 52.18
CA LYS A 778 -7.86 7.67 51.47
C LYS A 778 -7.74 6.79 50.23
N GLY A 779 -6.55 6.71 49.65
CA GLY A 779 -6.26 6.01 48.39
C GLY A 779 -5.66 4.61 48.56
N TRP A 780 -5.36 4.19 49.79
CA TRP A 780 -4.82 2.87 50.12
C TRP A 780 -5.83 2.03 50.89
N ASP A 781 -5.90 0.76 50.51
CA ASP A 781 -6.65 -0.26 51.22
C ASP A 781 -5.82 -1.54 51.27
N LYS A 782 -5.70 -2.18 52.44
CA LYS A 782 -4.89 -3.41 52.61
C LYS A 782 -5.39 -4.57 51.74
N ASP A 783 -6.69 -4.61 51.44
CA ASP A 783 -7.33 -5.65 50.63
C ASP A 783 -7.36 -5.33 49.14
N PHE A 784 -7.48 -4.05 48.77
CA PHE A 784 -7.61 -3.59 47.37
C PHE A 784 -6.38 -2.87 46.81
N GLY A 785 -5.30 -2.74 47.58
CA GLY A 785 -4.05 -2.11 47.17
C GLY A 785 -4.23 -0.63 46.80
N ALA A 786 -3.57 -0.20 45.72
CA ALA A 786 -3.65 1.18 45.22
C ALA A 786 -4.88 1.44 44.32
N ARG A 787 -5.83 0.50 44.21
CA ARG A 787 -7.00 0.65 43.33
C ARG A 787 -7.89 1.87 43.66
N PRO A 788 -8.14 2.23 44.94
CA PRO A 788 -8.89 3.43 45.29
C PRO A 788 -8.18 4.74 44.95
N LEU A 789 -6.86 4.72 44.71
CA LEU A 789 -6.02 5.90 44.60
C LEU A 789 -6.46 6.86 43.50
N LYS A 790 -6.75 6.33 42.30
CA LYS A 790 -7.24 7.16 41.18
C LYS A 790 -8.53 7.89 41.53
N ARG A 791 -9.43 7.21 42.24
CA ARG A 791 -10.69 7.81 42.68
C ARG A 791 -10.46 8.87 43.76
N ALA A 792 -9.49 8.66 44.66
CA ALA A 792 -9.10 9.65 45.66
C ALA A 792 -8.50 10.89 44.99
N ILE A 793 -7.59 10.73 44.03
CA ILE A 793 -7.02 11.84 43.25
C ILE A 793 -8.13 12.58 42.50
N GLN A 794 -9.02 11.87 41.81
CA GLN A 794 -10.13 12.50 41.10
C GLN A 794 -11.00 13.33 42.05
N LYS A 795 -11.48 12.72 43.14
CA LYS A 795 -12.41 13.34 44.09
C LYS A 795 -11.83 14.53 44.85
N TYR A 796 -10.58 14.42 45.31
CA TYR A 796 -9.99 15.39 46.23
C TYR A 796 -9.08 16.41 45.54
N ILE A 797 -8.58 16.11 44.34
CA ILE A 797 -7.66 16.97 43.60
C ILE A 797 -8.30 17.46 42.30
N GLU A 798 -8.69 16.55 41.39
CA GLU A 798 -9.19 16.97 40.07
C GLU A 798 -10.51 17.74 40.17
N ASP A 799 -11.47 17.26 40.97
CA ASP A 799 -12.76 17.94 41.16
C ASP A 799 -12.58 19.34 41.78
N LEU A 800 -11.65 19.48 42.74
CA LEU A 800 -11.30 20.76 43.37
C LEU A 800 -10.66 21.73 42.35
N LEU A 801 -9.70 21.26 41.57
CA LEU A 801 -9.06 22.07 40.53
C LEU A 801 -10.07 22.49 39.45
N ALA A 802 -10.97 21.58 39.04
CA ALA A 802 -12.03 21.87 38.08
C ALA A 802 -12.99 22.94 38.61
N GLU A 803 -13.40 22.86 39.89
CA GLU A 803 -14.23 23.88 40.52
C GLU A 803 -13.52 25.25 40.57
N MET A 804 -12.24 25.27 40.92
CA MET A 804 -11.44 26.51 40.93
C MET A 804 -11.28 27.11 39.51
N LEU A 805 -11.13 26.27 38.47
CA LEU A 805 -11.07 26.72 37.07
C LEU A 805 -12.42 27.31 36.61
N VAL A 806 -13.54 26.61 36.88
CA VAL A 806 -14.89 27.06 36.49
C VAL A 806 -15.26 28.37 37.18
N ASN A 807 -14.90 28.50 38.46
CA ASN A 807 -15.17 29.70 39.26
C ASN A 807 -14.16 30.84 38.99
N LYS A 808 -13.26 30.71 38.00
CA LYS A 808 -12.23 31.70 37.64
C LYS A 808 -11.33 32.11 38.82
N GLN A 809 -11.08 31.18 39.72
CA GLN A 809 -10.17 31.38 40.86
C GLN A 809 -8.69 31.14 40.47
N LEU A 810 -8.44 30.66 39.25
CA LEU A 810 -7.12 30.35 38.70
C LEU A 810 -6.88 31.15 37.42
N ASN A 811 -5.74 31.84 37.35
CA ASN A 811 -5.26 32.49 36.14
C ASN A 811 -4.11 31.70 35.51
N GLU A 812 -3.98 31.75 34.19
CA GLU A 812 -2.85 31.15 33.46
C GLU A 812 -1.51 31.67 34.00
N GLY A 813 -0.59 30.76 34.29
CA GLY A 813 0.73 31.04 34.86
C GLY A 813 0.80 31.14 36.39
N GLU A 814 -0.32 31.04 37.10
CA GLU A 814 -0.32 30.96 38.57
C GLU A 814 0.00 29.55 39.08
N THR A 815 0.67 29.47 40.23
CA THR A 815 0.93 28.19 40.92
C THR A 815 -0.08 28.01 42.04
N VAL A 816 -0.78 26.88 42.01
CA VAL A 816 -1.77 26.49 43.02
C VAL A 816 -1.12 25.52 43.99
N ILE A 817 -1.13 25.88 45.26
CA ILE A 817 -0.67 24.99 46.33
C ILE A 817 -1.91 24.35 46.95
N LEU A 818 -2.02 23.04 46.83
CA LEU A 818 -3.08 22.24 47.46
C LEU A 818 -2.62 21.77 48.83
N ASP A 819 -3.39 22.11 49.85
CA ASP A 819 -3.10 21.82 51.26
C ASP A 819 -4.32 21.20 51.96
N LEU A 820 -4.11 20.63 53.15
CA LEU A 820 -5.21 20.07 53.94
C LEU A 820 -6.18 21.17 54.39
N ASN A 821 -7.49 20.92 54.31
CA ASN A 821 -8.48 21.88 54.80
C ASN A 821 -8.56 21.89 56.34
N GLU A 822 -9.14 22.96 56.93
CA GLU A 822 -9.20 23.12 58.39
C GLU A 822 -9.99 22.01 59.10
N ALA A 823 -10.98 21.41 58.41
CA ALA A 823 -11.78 20.29 58.92
C ALA A 823 -11.10 18.91 58.77
N LYS A 824 -9.92 18.85 58.13
CA LYS A 824 -9.15 17.62 57.84
C LYS A 824 -9.93 16.54 57.07
N ASP A 825 -10.95 16.92 56.32
CA ASP A 825 -11.82 16.02 55.55
C ASP A 825 -11.69 16.20 54.02
N GLY A 826 -10.88 17.18 53.57
CA GLY A 826 -10.59 17.44 52.15
C GLY A 826 -9.35 18.31 51.94
N LEU A 827 -9.13 18.72 50.69
CA LEU A 827 -8.06 19.64 50.30
C LEU A 827 -8.61 21.04 50.01
N ALA A 828 -7.77 22.06 50.17
CA ALA A 828 -8.06 23.44 49.82
C ALA A 828 -6.90 24.04 49.01
N GLY A 829 -7.21 24.76 47.93
CA GLY A 829 -6.22 25.42 47.08
C GLY A 829 -5.94 26.86 47.50
N LYS A 830 -4.66 27.21 47.62
CA LYS A 830 -4.20 28.60 47.78
C LYS A 830 -3.39 28.99 46.55
N THR A 831 -3.75 30.11 45.91
CA THR A 831 -2.98 30.66 44.79
C THR A 831 -1.78 31.45 45.30
N SER A 832 -0.60 31.07 44.84
CA SER A 832 0.62 31.87 45.03
C SER A 832 0.79 32.78 43.82
N LYS A 833 0.65 34.10 44.01
CA LYS A 833 1.05 35.06 42.98
C LYS A 833 2.56 34.94 42.77
N SER A 834 2.98 34.50 41.58
CA SER A 834 4.38 34.59 41.20
C SER A 834 4.80 36.06 41.33
N LYS A 835 5.89 36.31 42.08
CA LYS A 835 6.52 37.63 42.11
C LYS A 835 6.92 37.97 40.67
N LYS A 836 6.12 38.78 39.98
CA LYS A 836 6.57 39.46 38.77
C LYS A 836 7.89 40.16 39.09
N SER A 837 8.90 39.82 38.31
CA SER A 837 10.19 40.47 38.20
C SER A 837 10.07 41.99 38.34
N ALA A 838 10.50 42.51 39.50
CA ALA A 838 10.85 43.91 39.65
C ALA A 838 12.19 44.14 38.93
N ALA A 839 12.14 44.19 37.59
CA ALA A 839 13.29 44.52 36.74
C ALA A 839 12.80 45.11 35.41
N GLU A 840 11.92 46.11 35.47
CA GLU A 840 11.58 46.95 34.31
C GLU A 840 10.94 48.27 34.78
N LYS A 841 11.58 48.92 35.76
CA LYS A 841 11.36 50.34 36.09
C LYS A 841 12.67 50.93 36.63
N SER A 842 13.68 51.03 35.77
CA SER A 842 14.70 52.07 35.78
C SER A 842 15.71 51.78 34.66
N SER A 843 16.07 52.86 33.95
CA SER A 843 16.91 53.00 32.74
C SER A 843 16.34 52.49 31.44
#